data_AF-A0A744C541-F1
#
_entry.id   AF-A0A744C541-F1
#
_cell.length_a   1.000
_cell.length_b   1.000
_cell.length_c   1.000
_cell.angle_alpha   90.00
_cell.angle_beta   90.00
_cell.angle_gamma   90.00
#
_symmetry.space_group_name_H-M   'P 1'
#
loop_
_entity.id
_entity.type
_entity.pdbx_description
1 polymer ?
#
loop_
_entity_poly.entity_id
_entity_poly.type
_entity_poly.pdbx_seq_one_letter_code
_entity_poly.pdbx_strand_id
1 'polypeptide(L)'
;MKLAAFALTLIPGIAIASSWTSPGFPTFSTQETGRFTSHAALTKGTRALTLHIDQQCWQPSGAIKLNQMLSLKPCEGAPPQWRLFKDGDYTITVDTRSGTPTLLLSIKTEPERTAQLAYQCPVWDGSPLTLDVRQTFPEGTVVRDYYSGQTDTVQNGQITLQPADSHGLLLLERAETHASAPFNWRNATVYFVLTDRFRNGDPTNDHSYGRHKDGMQEIGTFHGGDLRGLTSQLDYLQQLGVNALWISSPFEQIHGWVGGGTKGDFPHYAYHGYYTQDWTTLDANMGSEADLRALVDGAHQRGIRILFDVVMNHAGYATLADMQEYQFGALYLSGAERQKILGDRWTNWRPAAGQSWHSFNDYINFSDSAAWEKWWGKKWIRTDIGDYDSPGFDDLTLSLAFLPDIKTESTTPSGLPAFYANKPDTKAKFIEGYTPRDYLTHWLSQWVHDYGIDGFRVDTAKNVELPAWQQLKTQASAALHEWKQANPDKALDDSPFWMTGEAWGHGVMKSDYYRYGFDAMINFDYQEQAAKAVDCLAEMGPVWQQMADKMQDFNVLSYLSSHDTRLFREGGDKAAELLLLSPGAVQIFYGDESARPFGPTGSDPLQGTRSDMNWQDVSGKSAAAVAHWQRISQFRARHPAIGAGQQTTLTLKHGYGFVRQYGDDTVMVVWAGRR
;
A
#
# COMPACT_ATOMS: atom_id res chain seq x y z
N MET A 1 -28.83 -11.49 -26.01
CA MET A 1 -28.99 -12.97 -26.00
C MET A 1 -28.95 -13.44 -24.55
N LYS A 2 -29.62 -14.56 -24.26
CA LYS A 2 -30.12 -14.99 -22.94
C LYS A 2 -29.06 -15.13 -21.83
N LEU A 3 -29.52 -14.79 -20.63
CA LEU A 3 -28.96 -14.99 -19.28
C LEU A 3 -28.22 -16.33 -19.07
N ALA A 4 -27.06 -16.26 -18.41
CA ALA A 4 -26.53 -17.30 -17.54
C ALA A 4 -25.70 -16.64 -16.42
N ALA A 5 -26.39 -16.15 -15.39
CA ALA A 5 -25.77 -15.82 -14.11
C ALA A 5 -25.47 -17.14 -13.39
N PHE A 6 -24.20 -17.42 -13.12
CA PHE A 6 -23.81 -18.51 -12.22
C PHE A 6 -24.12 -18.07 -10.78
N ALA A 7 -25.31 -18.45 -10.30
CA ALA A 7 -25.64 -18.44 -8.89
C ALA A 7 -25.12 -19.74 -8.26
N LEU A 8 -24.18 -19.64 -7.32
CA LEU A 8 -23.81 -20.76 -6.45
C LEU A 8 -24.94 -20.96 -5.43
N THR A 9 -25.77 -21.97 -5.66
CA THR A 9 -26.72 -22.49 -4.67
C THR A 9 -26.02 -23.50 -3.75
N LEU A 10 -25.93 -23.17 -2.47
CA LEU A 10 -25.49 -24.07 -1.41
C LEU A 10 -26.56 -25.14 -1.15
N ILE A 11 -26.29 -26.37 -1.59
CA ILE A 11 -26.96 -27.60 -1.12
C ILE A 11 -26.04 -28.22 -0.07
N PRO A 12 -26.52 -28.77 1.06
CA PRO A 12 -25.68 -29.41 2.06
C PRO A 12 -25.21 -30.78 1.54
N GLY A 13 -24.22 -30.75 0.66
CA GLY A 13 -23.38 -31.89 0.29
C GLY A 13 -22.08 -31.82 1.08
N ILE A 14 -21.55 -32.97 1.45
CA ILE A 14 -20.27 -33.15 2.15
C ILE A 14 -19.22 -32.23 1.51
N ALA A 15 -18.80 -31.19 2.23
CA ALA A 15 -17.77 -30.27 1.77
C ALA A 15 -16.43 -31.02 1.75
N ILE A 16 -16.08 -31.58 0.60
CA ILE A 16 -14.69 -31.87 0.30
C ILE A 16 -14.05 -30.49 0.19
N ALA A 17 -13.23 -30.11 1.18
CA ALA A 17 -12.46 -28.88 1.09
C ALA A 17 -11.62 -28.93 -0.20
N SER A 18 -11.96 -28.08 -1.16
CA SER A 18 -11.20 -27.85 -2.37
C SER A 18 -9.76 -27.52 -1.99
N SER A 19 -8.82 -28.39 -2.34
CA SER A 19 -7.40 -28.20 -2.05
C SER A 19 -6.58 -28.24 -3.31
N TRP A 20 -5.59 -27.37 -3.38
CA TRP A 20 -4.62 -27.32 -4.46
C TRP A 20 -3.81 -28.62 -4.52
N THR A 21 -3.51 -29.06 -5.74
CA THR A 21 -2.64 -30.21 -5.99
C THR A 21 -1.65 -29.89 -7.11
N SER A 22 -0.48 -30.51 -7.08
CA SER A 22 0.53 -30.42 -8.13
C SER A 22 1.18 -31.79 -8.30
N PRO A 23 1.43 -32.27 -9.54
CA PRO A 23 2.16 -33.51 -9.76
C PRO A 23 3.51 -33.53 -9.03
N GLY A 24 3.77 -34.60 -8.29
CA GLY A 24 5.01 -34.76 -7.52
C GLY A 24 5.04 -34.05 -6.17
N PHE A 25 3.93 -33.46 -5.73
CA PHE A 25 3.76 -32.87 -4.41
C PHE A 25 2.58 -33.52 -3.66
N PRO A 26 2.66 -33.67 -2.33
CA PRO A 26 1.49 -33.96 -1.51
C PRO A 26 0.38 -32.90 -1.68
N THR A 27 -0.84 -33.23 -1.26
CA THR A 27 -1.95 -32.27 -1.19
C THR A 27 -1.55 -31.05 -0.36
N PHE A 28 -1.96 -29.86 -0.81
CA PHE A 28 -1.55 -28.62 -0.15
C PHE A 28 -2.28 -28.47 1.19
N SER A 29 -1.56 -27.93 2.17
CA SER A 29 -2.09 -27.52 3.46
C SER A 29 -2.36 -26.02 3.46
N THR A 30 -3.51 -25.60 3.99
CA THR A 30 -3.81 -24.19 4.24
C THR A 30 -2.96 -23.68 5.40
N GLN A 31 -2.15 -22.64 5.18
CA GLN A 31 -1.41 -21.97 6.27
C GLN A 31 -2.23 -20.85 6.92
N GLU A 32 -2.94 -20.10 6.09
CA GLU A 32 -3.85 -19.01 6.46
C GLU A 32 -4.86 -18.84 5.32
N THR A 33 -5.89 -18.03 5.55
CA THR A 33 -6.96 -17.82 4.55
C THR A 33 -6.37 -17.35 3.22
N GLY A 34 -6.54 -18.17 2.17
CA GLY A 34 -6.06 -17.88 0.82
C GLY A 34 -4.59 -18.25 0.54
N ARG A 35 -3.85 -18.83 1.49
CA ARG A 35 -2.46 -19.26 1.28
C ARG A 35 -2.29 -20.77 1.53
N PHE A 36 -1.77 -21.46 0.53
CA PHE A 36 -1.66 -22.91 0.49
C PHE A 36 -0.21 -23.32 0.25
N THR A 37 0.30 -24.30 0.99
CA THR A 37 1.69 -24.78 0.82
C THR A 37 1.76 -26.29 0.66
N SER A 38 2.70 -26.74 -0.17
CA SER A 38 3.09 -28.15 -0.24
C SER A 38 4.60 -28.29 -0.38
N HIS A 39 5.15 -29.38 0.15
CA HIS A 39 6.60 -29.61 0.20
C HIS A 39 6.92 -31.00 -0.35
N ALA A 40 7.98 -31.12 -1.13
CA ALA A 40 8.45 -32.40 -1.65
C ALA A 40 9.97 -32.40 -1.89
N ALA A 41 10.61 -33.52 -1.57
CA ALA A 41 11.99 -33.78 -1.97
C ALA A 41 12.03 -34.11 -3.46
N LEU A 42 12.71 -33.27 -4.25
CA LEU A 42 12.82 -33.43 -5.70
C LEU A 42 14.28 -33.59 -6.12
N THR A 43 14.49 -34.43 -7.14
CA THR A 43 15.80 -34.60 -7.77
C THR A 43 16.01 -33.58 -8.90
N LYS A 44 17.28 -33.24 -9.14
CA LYS A 44 17.74 -32.40 -10.24
C LYS A 44 17.22 -32.95 -11.57
N GLY A 45 16.67 -32.07 -12.39
CA GLY A 45 16.08 -32.43 -13.66
C GLY A 45 15.12 -31.37 -14.16
N THR A 46 14.39 -31.68 -15.22
CA THR A 46 13.32 -30.82 -15.75
C THR A 46 12.00 -31.55 -15.62
N ARG A 47 10.96 -30.84 -15.19
CA ARG A 47 9.61 -31.40 -15.06
C ARG A 47 8.55 -30.38 -15.43
N ALA A 48 7.39 -30.85 -15.88
CA ALA A 48 6.21 -30.00 -16.03
C ALA A 48 5.74 -29.47 -14.67
N LEU A 49 5.27 -28.23 -14.62
CA LEU A 49 4.62 -27.65 -13.45
C LEU A 49 3.21 -27.17 -13.82
N THR A 50 2.21 -27.86 -13.28
CA THR A 50 0.80 -27.46 -13.33
C THR A 50 0.19 -27.62 -11.94
N LEU A 51 -0.79 -26.78 -11.66
CA LEU A 51 -1.51 -26.72 -10.40
C LEU A 51 -2.98 -26.96 -10.67
N HIS A 52 -3.66 -27.68 -9.79
CA HIS A 52 -5.07 -28.02 -9.96
C HIS A 52 -5.87 -27.72 -8.70
N ILE A 53 -7.05 -27.14 -8.90
CA ILE A 53 -8.09 -26.94 -7.88
C ILE A 53 -9.46 -27.07 -8.56
N ASP A 54 -10.40 -27.81 -7.96
CA ASP A 54 -11.77 -27.98 -8.47
C ASP A 54 -11.87 -28.32 -9.98
N GLN A 55 -11.03 -29.24 -10.44
CA GLN A 55 -10.87 -29.64 -11.85
C GLN A 55 -10.34 -28.56 -12.81
N GLN A 56 -10.10 -27.34 -12.35
CA GLN A 56 -9.42 -26.31 -13.12
C GLN A 56 -7.91 -26.52 -13.09
N CYS A 57 -7.26 -26.31 -14.23
CA CYS A 57 -5.81 -26.38 -14.39
C CYS A 57 -5.23 -24.97 -14.47
N TRP A 58 -4.19 -24.73 -13.70
CA TRP A 58 -3.43 -23.49 -13.63
C TRP A 58 -1.96 -23.73 -13.95
N GLN A 59 -1.33 -22.75 -14.61
CA GLN A 59 0.09 -22.77 -14.93
C GLN A 59 0.73 -21.39 -14.70
N PRO A 60 2.03 -21.33 -14.40
CA PRO A 60 2.79 -20.07 -14.34
C PRO A 60 2.59 -19.21 -15.59
N SER A 61 2.33 -17.91 -15.41
CA SER A 61 2.18 -16.96 -16.52
C SER A 61 3.50 -16.66 -17.23
N GLY A 62 4.63 -16.81 -16.52
CA GLY A 62 5.98 -16.53 -17.02
C GLY A 62 7.01 -17.62 -16.69
N ALA A 63 8.28 -17.28 -16.92
CA ALA A 63 9.39 -18.19 -16.69
C ALA A 63 9.51 -18.59 -15.21
N ILE A 64 9.62 -19.90 -14.96
CA ILE A 64 9.66 -20.46 -13.61
C ILE A 64 11.03 -20.18 -12.97
N LYS A 65 11.04 -19.35 -11.92
CA LYS A 65 12.22 -18.97 -11.15
C LYS A 65 11.99 -19.22 -9.65
N LEU A 66 13.04 -19.63 -8.95
CA LEU A 66 12.99 -19.77 -7.49
C LEU A 66 12.98 -18.40 -6.81
N ASN A 67 12.28 -18.32 -5.68
CA ASN A 67 12.18 -17.13 -4.84
C ASN A 67 11.69 -15.90 -5.61
N GLN A 68 10.83 -16.10 -6.60
CA GLN A 68 10.08 -15.06 -7.29
C GLN A 68 8.60 -15.43 -7.31
N MET A 69 7.76 -14.43 -7.06
CA MET A 69 6.31 -14.57 -7.16
C MET A 69 5.91 -14.52 -8.63
N LEU A 70 5.08 -15.45 -9.06
CA LEU A 70 4.59 -15.58 -10.43
C LEU A 70 3.07 -15.66 -10.41
N SER A 71 2.39 -14.88 -11.24
CA SER A 71 0.95 -15.04 -11.44
C SER A 71 0.65 -16.38 -12.10
N LEU A 72 -0.51 -16.95 -11.80
CA LEU A 72 -1.03 -18.14 -12.45
C LEU A 72 -2.10 -17.75 -13.46
N LYS A 73 -2.11 -18.46 -14.58
CA LYS A 73 -3.14 -18.37 -15.62
C LYS A 73 -3.77 -19.74 -15.87
N PRO A 74 -4.98 -19.80 -16.45
CA PRO A 74 -5.54 -21.06 -16.93
C PRO A 74 -4.55 -21.79 -17.84
N CYS A 75 -4.50 -23.13 -17.72
CA CYS A 75 -3.62 -23.94 -18.56
C CYS A 75 -3.97 -23.79 -20.04
N GLU A 76 -2.95 -23.51 -20.84
CA GLU A 76 -3.02 -23.43 -22.29
C GLU A 76 -1.74 -24.01 -22.89
N GLY A 77 -1.86 -24.69 -24.03
CA GLY A 77 -0.72 -25.29 -24.71
C GLY A 77 0.00 -26.38 -23.90
N ALA A 78 1.31 -26.51 -24.12
CA ALA A 78 2.13 -27.49 -23.42
C ALA A 78 2.52 -26.99 -22.01
N PRO A 79 2.49 -27.85 -20.97
CA PRO A 79 2.86 -27.46 -19.62
C PRO A 79 4.25 -26.82 -19.52
N PRO A 80 4.40 -25.71 -18.78
CA PRO A 80 5.69 -25.05 -18.62
C PRO A 80 6.68 -25.96 -17.90
N GLN A 81 7.92 -25.95 -18.38
CA GLN A 81 8.98 -26.82 -17.90
C GLN A 81 9.79 -26.11 -16.80
N TRP A 82 9.74 -26.66 -15.60
CA TRP A 82 10.52 -26.23 -14.45
C TRP A 82 11.85 -26.96 -14.39
N ARG A 83 12.96 -26.21 -14.49
CA ARG A 83 14.31 -26.72 -14.33
C ARG A 83 14.75 -26.66 -12.86
N LEU A 84 14.97 -27.83 -12.27
CA LEU A 84 15.52 -28.02 -10.92
C LEU A 84 17.04 -28.10 -11.04
N PHE A 85 17.76 -27.13 -10.48
CA PHE A 85 19.22 -27.03 -10.64
C PHE A 85 20.00 -27.97 -9.71
N LYS A 86 19.39 -28.40 -8.60
CA LYS A 86 19.95 -29.33 -7.63
C LYS A 86 18.87 -30.18 -6.99
N ASP A 87 19.27 -31.29 -6.38
CA ASP A 87 18.42 -32.06 -5.48
C ASP A 87 18.08 -31.19 -4.25
N GLY A 88 16.88 -31.34 -3.70
CA GLY A 88 16.52 -30.68 -2.45
C GLY A 88 15.04 -30.75 -2.13
N ASP A 89 14.69 -30.18 -0.97
CA ASP A 89 13.32 -30.06 -0.50
C ASP A 89 12.70 -28.78 -1.07
N TYR A 90 11.83 -28.91 -2.05
CA TYR A 90 11.15 -27.78 -2.67
C TYR A 90 9.82 -27.51 -1.98
N THR A 91 9.46 -26.24 -1.92
CA THR A 91 8.18 -25.76 -1.42
C THR A 91 7.44 -25.05 -2.54
N ILE A 92 6.18 -25.41 -2.73
CA ILE A 92 5.23 -24.64 -3.52
C ILE A 92 4.33 -23.89 -2.55
N THR A 93 4.22 -22.58 -2.73
CA THR A 93 3.20 -21.75 -2.09
C THR A 93 2.28 -21.18 -3.16
N VAL A 94 0.97 -21.38 -3.01
CA VAL A 94 -0.06 -20.72 -3.81
C VAL A 94 -0.77 -19.69 -2.94
N ASP A 95 -0.90 -18.46 -3.43
CA ASP A 95 -1.60 -17.37 -2.75
C ASP A 95 -2.72 -16.83 -3.63
N THR A 96 -3.95 -16.93 -3.15
CA THR A 96 -5.19 -16.53 -3.86
C THR A 96 -5.75 -15.21 -3.36
N ARG A 97 -5.04 -14.47 -2.51
CA ARG A 97 -5.54 -13.24 -1.90
C ARG A 97 -5.64 -12.06 -2.90
N SER A 98 -4.95 -12.15 -4.05
CA SER A 98 -4.85 -11.05 -5.02
C SER A 98 -5.91 -11.03 -6.13
N GLY A 99 -6.96 -11.86 -6.04
CA GLY A 99 -7.93 -12.10 -7.13
C GLY A 99 -7.40 -13.01 -8.23
N THR A 100 -6.14 -12.82 -8.65
CA THR A 100 -5.37 -13.77 -9.48
C THR A 100 -4.53 -14.67 -8.57
N PRO A 101 -4.63 -16.02 -8.65
CA PRO A 101 -3.73 -16.89 -7.88
C PRO A 101 -2.27 -16.65 -8.26
N THR A 102 -1.38 -16.61 -7.27
CA THR A 102 0.07 -16.49 -7.48
C THR A 102 0.80 -17.71 -6.94
N LEU A 103 2.01 -17.92 -7.43
CA LEU A 103 2.89 -19.04 -7.15
C LEU A 103 4.25 -18.52 -6.68
N LEU A 104 4.70 -19.04 -5.53
CA LEU A 104 6.07 -18.92 -5.07
C LEU A 104 6.69 -20.31 -4.94
N LEU A 105 7.81 -20.50 -5.64
CA LEU A 105 8.65 -21.70 -5.50
C LEU A 105 9.88 -21.36 -4.70
N SER A 106 10.13 -22.09 -3.63
CA SER A 106 11.36 -21.97 -2.86
C SER A 106 12.00 -23.33 -2.64
N ILE A 107 13.30 -23.32 -2.34
CA ILE A 107 14.00 -24.50 -1.84
C ILE A 107 14.22 -24.27 -0.36
N LYS A 108 13.91 -25.27 0.46
CA LYS A 108 14.28 -25.29 1.87
C LYS A 108 15.80 -25.28 1.92
N THR A 109 16.37 -24.13 2.22
CA THR A 109 17.74 -24.06 2.67
C THR A 109 17.76 -24.75 4.03
N GLU A 110 18.73 -25.64 4.30
CA GLU A 110 18.97 -26.04 5.68
C GLU A 110 19.13 -24.73 6.46
N PRO A 111 18.36 -24.50 7.53
CA PRO A 111 18.68 -23.39 8.40
C PRO A 111 20.13 -23.63 8.80
N GLU A 112 21.01 -22.66 8.56
CA GLU A 112 22.22 -22.59 9.37
C GLU A 112 21.76 -22.80 10.80
N ARG A 113 22.45 -23.66 11.56
CA ARG A 113 22.27 -23.80 13.00
C ARG A 113 22.57 -22.44 13.66
N THR A 114 21.72 -21.45 13.45
CA THR A 114 21.45 -20.45 14.45
C THR A 114 20.93 -21.27 15.59
N ALA A 115 21.71 -21.32 16.67
CA ALA A 115 21.25 -21.86 17.93
C ALA A 115 19.82 -21.35 18.11
N GLN A 116 18.85 -22.25 18.25
CA GLN A 116 17.51 -21.87 18.68
C GLN A 116 17.70 -21.19 20.03
N LEU A 117 17.90 -19.88 20.01
CA LEU A 117 17.72 -19.05 21.17
C LEU A 117 16.28 -19.33 21.56
N ALA A 118 16.10 -19.97 22.71
CA ALA A 118 14.78 -20.14 23.26
C ALA A 118 14.26 -18.74 23.56
N TYR A 119 13.48 -18.18 22.64
CA TYR A 119 12.81 -16.90 22.80
C TYR A 119 11.82 -17.09 23.96
N GLN A 120 12.20 -16.59 25.13
CA GLN A 120 11.35 -16.66 26.30
C GLN A 120 10.35 -15.51 26.21
N CYS A 121 9.11 -15.80 26.61
CA CYS A 121 8.06 -14.81 26.81
C CYS A 121 7.84 -14.61 28.32
N PRO A 122 8.86 -14.16 29.08
CA PRO A 122 8.75 -14.07 30.53
C PRO A 122 7.74 -12.99 30.91
N VAL A 123 7.28 -13.06 32.15
CA VAL A 123 6.61 -11.94 32.81
C VAL A 123 7.69 -11.16 33.54
N TRP A 124 7.79 -9.87 33.24
CA TRP A 124 8.71 -8.97 33.91
C TRP A 124 8.06 -8.46 35.21
N ASP A 125 8.81 -8.55 36.31
CA ASP A 125 8.34 -8.21 37.66
C ASP A 125 8.46 -6.71 38.00
N GLY A 126 8.86 -5.88 37.03
CA GLY A 126 9.10 -4.46 37.25
C GLY A 126 10.51 -4.13 37.75
N SER A 127 11.40 -5.11 37.94
CA SER A 127 12.75 -4.88 38.47
C SER A 127 13.73 -4.27 37.43
N PRO A 128 14.78 -3.55 37.88
CA PRO A 128 15.86 -3.11 37.00
C PRO A 128 16.56 -4.28 36.30
N LEU A 129 16.96 -4.07 35.04
CA LEU A 129 17.68 -5.05 34.23
C LEU A 129 19.17 -4.74 34.20
N THR A 130 20.00 -5.70 34.64
CA THR A 130 21.46 -5.64 34.41
C THR A 130 21.80 -6.35 33.10
N LEU A 131 22.37 -5.60 32.15
CA LEU A 131 22.61 -6.03 30.77
C LEU A 131 24.11 -6.08 30.48
N ASP A 132 24.57 -7.15 29.82
CA ASP A 132 25.92 -7.16 29.21
C ASP A 132 25.87 -6.39 27.90
N VAL A 133 26.66 -5.33 27.83
CA VAL A 133 26.72 -4.43 26.68
C VAL A 133 28.12 -4.33 26.10
N ARG A 134 29.07 -5.17 26.55
CA ARG A 134 30.50 -5.06 26.21
C ARG A 134 30.78 -5.14 24.70
N GLN A 135 29.93 -5.86 23.98
CA GLN A 135 30.04 -6.01 22.52
C GLN A 135 29.44 -4.83 21.74
N THR A 136 28.64 -3.98 22.39
CA THR A 136 27.91 -2.88 21.76
C THR A 136 28.48 -1.52 22.17
N PHE A 137 28.71 -1.32 23.46
CA PHE A 137 29.16 -0.06 24.04
C PHE A 137 30.50 -0.27 24.76
N PRO A 138 31.56 0.50 24.43
CA PRO A 138 32.85 0.42 25.11
C PRO A 138 32.75 0.72 26.61
N GLU A 139 33.68 0.17 27.39
CA GLU A 139 33.83 0.50 28.82
C GLU A 139 33.93 2.02 29.05
N GLY A 140 33.23 2.53 30.07
CA GLY A 140 33.18 3.96 30.38
C GLY A 140 32.20 4.78 29.51
N THR A 141 31.56 4.18 28.51
CA THR A 141 30.51 4.84 27.72
C THR A 141 29.30 5.12 28.61
N VAL A 142 28.71 6.31 28.51
CA VAL A 142 27.41 6.60 29.13
C VAL A 142 26.32 6.14 28.15
N VAL A 143 25.52 5.17 28.57
CA VAL A 143 24.39 4.64 27.80
C VAL A 143 23.11 5.28 28.30
N ARG A 144 22.25 5.72 27.38
CA ARG A 144 20.92 6.27 27.65
C ARG A 144 19.86 5.29 27.19
N ASP A 145 18.84 5.07 28.00
CA ASP A 145 17.54 4.60 27.50
C ASP A 145 16.76 5.80 26.96
N TYR A 146 16.60 5.89 25.65
CA TYR A 146 15.89 6.99 24.98
C TYR A 146 14.46 7.14 25.48
N TYR A 147 13.80 6.03 25.82
CA TYR A 147 12.40 6.06 26.22
C TYR A 147 12.19 6.77 27.57
N SER A 148 13.01 6.42 28.57
CA SER A 148 12.91 7.00 29.93
C SER A 148 13.79 8.21 30.17
N GLY A 149 14.84 8.40 29.36
CA GLY A 149 15.90 9.37 29.59
C GLY A 149 16.91 8.97 30.67
N GLN A 150 16.76 7.81 31.31
CA GLN A 150 17.71 7.31 32.30
C GLN A 150 19.04 6.97 31.64
N THR A 151 20.13 7.13 32.39
CA THR A 151 21.48 6.84 31.93
C THR A 151 22.24 5.98 32.93
N ASP A 152 23.12 5.12 32.44
CA ASP A 152 24.12 4.42 33.25
C ASP A 152 25.45 4.35 32.49
N THR A 153 26.56 4.18 33.22
CA THR A 153 27.90 4.08 32.62
C THR A 153 28.32 2.63 32.53
N VAL A 154 28.86 2.21 31.38
CA VAL A 154 29.36 0.85 31.19
C VAL A 154 30.49 0.59 32.19
N GLN A 155 30.23 -0.32 33.15
CA GLN A 155 31.18 -0.77 34.17
C GLN A 155 31.30 -2.30 34.13
N ASN A 156 32.52 -2.81 33.97
CA ASN A 156 32.81 -4.24 33.75
C ASN A 156 32.03 -4.83 32.55
N GLY A 157 31.76 -4.00 31.54
CA GLY A 157 30.94 -4.34 30.37
C GLY A 157 29.43 -4.41 30.64
N GLN A 158 28.94 -3.91 31.77
CA GLN A 158 27.52 -3.97 32.14
C GLN A 158 26.92 -2.59 32.40
N ILE A 159 25.60 -2.50 32.25
CA ILE A 159 24.76 -1.39 32.72
C ILE A 159 23.54 -1.94 33.46
N THR A 160 22.91 -1.12 34.31
CA THR A 160 21.64 -1.44 34.98
C THR A 160 20.63 -0.33 34.81
N LEU A 161 19.52 -0.60 34.11
CA LEU A 161 18.45 0.35 33.84
C LEU A 161 17.08 -0.30 34.08
N GLN A 162 16.10 0.49 34.50
CA GLN A 162 14.73 0.03 34.70
C GLN A 162 13.84 0.52 33.54
N PRO A 163 13.20 -0.39 32.77
CA PRO A 163 12.22 0.01 31.77
C PRO A 163 11.15 0.94 32.37
N ALA A 164 10.83 2.02 31.66
CA ALA A 164 9.72 2.90 32.04
C ALA A 164 8.36 2.25 31.69
N ASP A 165 7.29 3.04 31.68
CA ASP A 165 5.98 2.60 31.17
C ASP A 165 6.02 2.47 29.63
N SER A 166 6.62 1.38 29.19
CA SER A 166 7.13 1.10 27.84
C SER A 166 6.89 -0.36 27.43
N HIS A 167 5.97 -1.04 28.14
CA HIS A 167 5.73 -2.48 28.05
C HIS A 167 6.99 -3.35 28.20
N GLY A 168 7.96 -2.87 29.00
CA GLY A 168 9.21 -3.57 29.28
C GLY A 168 10.34 -3.26 28.29
N LEU A 169 10.19 -2.25 27.42
CA LEU A 169 11.24 -1.86 26.47
C LEU A 169 12.33 -0.97 27.09
N LEU A 170 13.55 -1.19 26.62
CA LEU A 170 14.69 -0.28 26.73
C LEU A 170 15.20 0.00 25.31
N LEU A 171 15.33 1.28 24.98
CA LEU A 171 15.83 1.78 23.70
C LEU A 171 17.20 2.41 23.91
N LEU A 172 18.26 1.61 23.83
CA LEU A 172 19.59 1.99 24.29
C LEU A 172 20.44 2.61 23.17
N GLU A 173 21.01 3.77 23.45
CA GLU A 173 21.97 4.49 22.61
C GLU A 173 23.10 5.08 23.46
N ARG A 174 24.17 5.59 22.82
CA ARG A 174 25.18 6.39 23.51
C ARG A 174 24.58 7.73 23.92
N ALA A 175 24.75 8.18 25.16
CA ALA A 175 24.19 9.44 25.66
C ALA A 175 24.76 10.69 24.96
N GLU A 176 25.98 10.58 24.41
CA GLU A 176 26.63 11.59 23.59
C GLU A 176 26.10 11.65 22.14
N THR A 177 25.14 10.78 21.77
CA THR A 177 24.41 10.96 20.52
C THR A 177 23.58 12.23 20.69
N HIS A 178 24.04 13.33 20.09
CA HIS A 178 23.42 14.64 20.20
C HIS A 178 22.52 14.97 18.99
N ALA A 179 22.92 14.56 17.78
CA ALA A 179 22.16 14.78 16.54
C ALA A 179 21.53 13.49 16.03
N SER A 180 20.42 13.61 15.29
CA SER A 180 19.87 12.50 14.52
C SER A 180 20.79 12.17 13.35
N ALA A 181 20.89 10.89 12.99
CA ALA A 181 21.59 10.51 11.77
C ALA A 181 20.81 10.98 10.52
N PRO A 182 21.49 11.14 9.36
CA PRO A 182 20.84 11.55 8.12
C PRO A 182 19.70 10.61 7.72
N PHE A 183 18.70 11.17 7.06
CA PHE A 183 17.56 10.39 6.56
C PHE A 183 18.01 9.23 5.65
N ASN A 184 17.29 8.12 5.72
CA ASN A 184 17.49 6.97 4.84
C ASN A 184 16.15 6.33 4.49
N TRP A 185 15.86 6.16 3.19
CA TRP A 185 14.64 5.49 2.72
C TRP A 185 14.48 4.07 3.24
N ARG A 186 15.56 3.36 3.57
CA ARG A 186 15.52 2.02 4.20
C ARG A 186 15.01 2.02 5.65
N ASN A 187 14.87 3.20 6.25
CA ASN A 187 14.33 3.40 7.60
C ASN A 187 13.10 4.30 7.61
N ALA A 188 12.58 4.73 6.45
CA ALA A 188 11.48 5.67 6.38
C ALA A 188 10.27 5.21 7.22
N THR A 189 9.67 6.17 7.93
CA THR A 189 8.38 6.05 8.61
C THR A 189 7.38 6.82 7.77
N VAL A 190 6.71 6.08 6.88
CA VAL A 190 5.67 6.60 6.00
C VAL A 190 4.36 6.68 6.79
N TYR A 191 3.71 7.83 6.79
CA TYR A 191 2.35 7.97 7.32
C TYR A 191 1.39 8.02 6.13
N PHE A 192 0.55 7.00 5.98
CA PHE A 192 -0.44 6.93 4.91
C PHE A 192 -1.78 7.49 5.38
N VAL A 193 -2.25 8.52 4.69
CA VAL A 193 -3.55 9.15 4.90
C VAL A 193 -4.47 8.93 3.71
N LEU A 194 -5.72 8.58 4.00
CA LEU A 194 -6.80 8.89 3.07
C LEU A 194 -7.18 10.35 3.29
N THR A 195 -6.80 11.21 2.35
CA THR A 195 -6.89 12.67 2.53
C THR A 195 -8.30 13.12 2.94
N ASP A 196 -9.32 12.61 2.25
CA ASP A 196 -10.75 12.88 2.51
C ASP A 196 -11.20 12.53 3.94
N ARG A 197 -10.54 11.57 4.59
CA ARG A 197 -10.93 11.01 5.90
C ARG A 197 -10.08 11.53 7.05
N PHE A 198 -9.11 12.41 6.75
CA PHE A 198 -8.15 12.85 7.74
C PHE A 198 -8.60 14.10 8.48
N ARG A 199 -8.67 15.26 7.82
CA ARG A 199 -9.10 16.52 8.47
C ARG A 199 -9.65 17.48 7.42
N ASN A 200 -10.86 17.98 7.65
CA ASN A 200 -11.45 19.04 6.84
C ASN A 200 -10.90 20.41 7.30
N GLY A 201 -10.12 21.04 6.43
CA GLY A 201 -9.52 22.35 6.64
C GLY A 201 -10.22 23.47 5.91
N ASP A 202 -11.01 23.15 4.87
CA ASP A 202 -11.74 24.11 4.06
C ASP A 202 -13.09 23.55 3.58
N PRO A 203 -14.15 23.73 4.37
CA PRO A 203 -15.49 23.25 4.01
C PRO A 203 -16.07 23.86 2.72
N THR A 204 -15.43 24.90 2.15
CA THR A 204 -15.93 25.53 0.92
C THR A 204 -15.74 24.66 -0.31
N ASN A 205 -14.87 23.63 -0.25
CA ASN A 205 -14.61 22.71 -1.36
C ASN A 205 -15.35 21.37 -1.24
N ASP A 206 -16.07 21.11 -0.14
CA ASP A 206 -16.76 19.84 0.18
C ASP A 206 -17.73 19.38 -0.93
N HIS A 207 -18.29 20.33 -1.68
CA HIS A 207 -19.32 20.11 -2.70
C HIS A 207 -18.83 20.28 -4.15
N SER A 208 -17.52 20.18 -4.37
CA SER A 208 -16.94 20.30 -5.70
C SER A 208 -17.61 19.36 -6.71
N TYR A 209 -17.76 19.83 -7.94
CA TYR A 209 -18.48 19.15 -9.03
C TYR A 209 -19.95 18.78 -8.74
N GLY A 210 -20.55 19.36 -7.70
CA GLY A 210 -21.91 19.04 -7.27
C GLY A 210 -22.02 17.73 -6.49
N ARG A 211 -20.89 17.18 -6.02
CA ARG A 211 -20.84 16.03 -5.11
C ARG A 211 -21.55 16.38 -3.80
N HIS A 212 -22.24 15.41 -3.22
CA HIS A 212 -23.05 15.63 -2.03
C HIS A 212 -23.19 14.36 -1.21
N LYS A 213 -23.47 14.59 0.07
CA LYS A 213 -23.78 13.57 1.08
C LYS A 213 -25.02 12.77 0.68
N ASP A 214 -25.05 11.49 1.05
CA ASP A 214 -26.18 10.59 0.78
C ASP A 214 -27.31 10.72 1.82
N GLY A 215 -27.05 11.38 2.94
CA GLY A 215 -27.97 11.59 4.04
C GLY A 215 -28.16 10.36 4.93
N MET A 216 -27.32 9.34 4.74
CA MET A 216 -27.41 8.03 5.39
C MET A 216 -26.15 7.76 6.22
N GLN A 217 -25.36 6.75 5.85
CA GLN A 217 -24.13 6.37 6.55
C GLN A 217 -22.88 6.94 5.89
N GLU A 218 -23.02 7.62 4.74
CA GLU A 218 -21.91 8.27 4.03
C GLU A 218 -20.75 7.31 3.69
N ILE A 219 -21.06 6.02 3.47
CA ILE A 219 -20.06 4.95 3.30
C ILE A 219 -19.05 5.31 2.20
N GLY A 220 -19.57 5.71 1.04
CA GLY A 220 -18.79 6.00 -0.16
C GLY A 220 -18.84 7.45 -0.60
N THR A 221 -19.18 8.40 0.28
CA THR A 221 -19.19 9.83 -0.06
C THR A 221 -17.91 10.53 0.41
N PHE A 222 -17.71 11.77 -0.05
CA PHE A 222 -16.64 12.64 0.43
C PHE A 222 -16.96 13.18 1.83
N HIS A 223 -16.00 13.15 2.74
CA HIS A 223 -16.07 13.64 4.13
C HIS A 223 -15.40 15.01 4.32
N GLY A 224 -14.72 15.50 3.28
CA GLY A 224 -14.23 16.88 3.21
C GLY A 224 -12.80 17.05 3.71
N GLY A 225 -12.09 15.96 4.02
CA GLY A 225 -10.67 16.04 4.31
C GLY A 225 -9.86 16.53 3.11
N ASP A 226 -8.94 17.46 3.34
CA ASP A 226 -8.31 18.23 2.26
C ASP A 226 -6.85 18.59 2.56
N LEU A 227 -6.17 19.22 1.59
CA LEU A 227 -4.76 19.61 1.69
C LEU A 227 -4.49 20.66 2.77
N ARG A 228 -5.44 21.55 3.08
CA ARG A 228 -5.31 22.53 4.17
C ARG A 228 -5.41 21.85 5.53
N GLY A 229 -6.34 20.92 5.65
CA GLY A 229 -6.49 20.05 6.81
C GLY A 229 -5.22 19.25 7.06
N LEU A 230 -4.63 18.64 6.03
CA LEU A 230 -3.33 17.98 6.13
C LEU A 230 -2.21 18.93 6.55
N THR A 231 -2.11 20.09 5.89
CA THR A 231 -1.09 21.11 6.19
C THR A 231 -1.14 21.53 7.67
N SER A 232 -2.34 21.67 8.22
CA SER A 232 -2.54 22.06 9.62
C SER A 232 -2.06 21.03 10.65
N GLN A 233 -1.79 19.78 10.24
CA GLN A 233 -1.38 18.68 11.10
C GLN A 233 0.09 18.27 10.92
N LEU A 234 0.86 19.00 10.13
CA LEU A 234 2.27 18.68 9.90
C LEU A 234 3.11 18.72 11.19
N ASP A 235 2.78 19.59 12.15
CA ASP A 235 3.43 19.60 13.48
C ASP A 235 3.14 18.32 14.26
N TYR A 236 1.89 17.84 14.19
CA TYR A 236 1.50 16.57 14.82
C TYR A 236 2.25 15.39 14.20
N LEU A 237 2.34 15.33 12.87
CA LEU A 237 3.07 14.29 12.15
C LEU A 237 4.56 14.32 12.46
N GLN A 238 5.17 15.51 12.52
CA GLN A 238 6.56 15.67 12.94
C GLN A 238 6.78 15.17 14.37
N GLN A 239 5.90 15.53 15.30
CA GLN A 239 5.95 15.04 16.69
C GLN A 239 5.77 13.52 16.76
N LEU A 240 4.97 12.93 15.86
CA LEU A 240 4.84 11.48 15.71
C LEU A 240 6.11 10.81 15.18
N GLY A 241 7.14 11.54 14.74
CA GLY A 241 8.37 10.98 14.19
C GLY A 241 8.23 10.51 12.73
N VAL A 242 7.17 10.96 12.05
CA VAL A 242 6.97 10.71 10.62
C VAL A 242 8.00 11.50 9.81
N ASN A 243 8.56 10.88 8.78
CA ASN A 243 9.52 11.52 7.87
C ASN A 243 9.16 11.37 6.38
N ALA A 244 8.04 10.69 6.08
CA ALA A 244 7.39 10.69 4.78
C ALA A 244 5.86 10.64 4.95
N LEU A 245 5.12 11.45 4.20
CA LEU A 245 3.66 11.50 4.18
C LEU A 245 3.19 11.00 2.81
N TRP A 246 2.46 9.88 2.81
CA TRP A 246 1.78 9.37 1.62
C TRP A 246 0.32 9.82 1.66
N ILE A 247 -0.08 10.61 0.66
CA ILE A 247 -1.45 11.09 0.49
C ILE A 247 -2.19 10.31 -0.61
N SER A 248 -3.52 10.27 -0.53
CA SER A 248 -4.39 9.83 -1.63
C SER A 248 -4.00 10.51 -2.94
N SER A 249 -4.18 9.80 -4.06
CA SER A 249 -3.94 10.31 -5.40
C SER A 249 -4.64 11.67 -5.58
N PRO A 250 -3.87 12.75 -5.82
CA PRO A 250 -4.39 14.11 -5.76
C PRO A 250 -5.02 14.59 -7.06
N PHE A 251 -5.00 13.75 -8.10
CA PHE A 251 -5.45 14.07 -9.44
C PHE A 251 -6.97 14.16 -9.51
N GLU A 252 -7.50 14.92 -10.46
CA GLU A 252 -8.94 15.04 -10.66
C GLU A 252 -9.58 13.67 -10.90
N GLN A 253 -10.57 13.36 -10.06
CA GLN A 253 -11.33 12.13 -10.11
C GLN A 253 -12.65 12.31 -10.86
N ILE A 254 -13.32 11.22 -11.25
CA ILE A 254 -14.69 11.26 -11.79
C ILE A 254 -15.61 12.14 -10.93
N HIS A 255 -16.50 12.91 -11.56
CA HIS A 255 -17.30 13.90 -10.83
C HIS A 255 -18.50 13.27 -10.13
N GLY A 256 -19.04 12.20 -10.72
CA GLY A 256 -20.20 11.47 -10.20
C GLY A 256 -19.86 10.31 -9.26
N TRP A 257 -20.83 9.43 -9.10
CA TRP A 257 -20.76 8.21 -8.31
C TRP A 257 -21.09 6.99 -9.16
N VAL A 258 -20.67 5.81 -8.69
CA VAL A 258 -21.13 4.49 -9.15
C VAL A 258 -21.86 3.73 -8.03
N GLY A 259 -22.49 2.60 -8.32
CA GLY A 259 -23.09 1.77 -7.27
C GLY A 259 -22.02 1.12 -6.38
N GLY A 260 -22.08 1.40 -5.09
CA GLY A 260 -21.13 0.90 -4.09
C GLY A 260 -21.40 -0.54 -3.65
N GLY A 261 -20.32 -1.29 -3.49
CA GLY A 261 -20.34 -2.68 -3.03
C GLY A 261 -21.03 -3.64 -3.98
N THR A 262 -21.07 -4.92 -3.57
CA THR A 262 -21.62 -6.01 -4.39
C THR A 262 -23.11 -5.88 -4.68
N LYS A 263 -23.84 -5.06 -3.91
CA LYS A 263 -25.29 -4.84 -4.05
C LYS A 263 -25.67 -3.47 -4.61
N GLY A 264 -24.73 -2.53 -4.74
CA GLY A 264 -25.06 -1.15 -5.11
C GLY A 264 -25.86 -0.45 -4.01
N ASP A 265 -25.57 -0.72 -2.74
CA ASP A 265 -26.39 -0.31 -1.60
C ASP A 265 -26.09 1.10 -1.07
N PHE A 266 -25.06 1.76 -1.63
CA PHE A 266 -24.71 3.15 -1.36
C PHE A 266 -24.09 3.79 -2.62
N PRO A 267 -24.10 5.13 -2.78
CA PRO A 267 -23.36 5.78 -3.86
C PRO A 267 -21.87 5.76 -3.52
N HIS A 268 -21.04 5.41 -4.50
CA HIS A 268 -19.60 5.31 -4.34
C HIS A 268 -18.91 6.36 -5.22
N TYR A 269 -18.47 7.43 -4.57
CA TYR A 269 -17.65 8.47 -5.15
C TYR A 269 -16.16 8.12 -5.03
N ALA A 270 -15.35 8.79 -5.84
CA ALA A 270 -13.90 8.62 -5.90
C ALA A 270 -13.13 9.24 -4.71
N TYR A 271 -13.69 9.26 -3.50
CA TYR A 271 -13.10 9.90 -2.32
C TYR A 271 -11.70 9.34 -1.96
N HIS A 272 -11.42 8.12 -2.39
CA HIS A 272 -10.17 7.40 -2.14
C HIS A 272 -9.05 7.76 -3.13
N GLY A 273 -9.37 8.37 -4.29
CA GLY A 273 -8.39 8.82 -5.29
C GLY A 273 -8.06 7.83 -6.43
N TYR A 274 -8.80 6.72 -6.58
CA TYR A 274 -8.46 5.65 -7.55
C TYR A 274 -9.32 5.64 -8.83
N TYR A 275 -10.17 6.64 -9.05
CA TYR A 275 -10.99 6.79 -10.26
C TYR A 275 -10.59 8.06 -11.03
N THR A 276 -9.31 8.14 -11.38
CA THR A 276 -8.73 9.33 -12.04
C THR A 276 -9.37 9.59 -13.40
N GLN A 277 -9.68 10.85 -13.65
CA GLN A 277 -10.23 11.38 -14.90
C GLN A 277 -9.23 12.29 -15.63
N ASP A 278 -8.46 13.07 -14.89
CA ASP A 278 -7.44 13.97 -15.45
C ASP A 278 -6.20 14.03 -14.54
N TRP A 279 -5.09 13.48 -15.04
CA TRP A 279 -3.80 13.47 -14.32
C TRP A 279 -3.11 14.85 -14.31
N THR A 280 -3.62 15.82 -15.05
CA THR A 280 -2.99 17.13 -15.22
C THR A 280 -3.59 18.20 -14.31
N THR A 281 -4.66 17.89 -13.61
CA THR A 281 -5.37 18.78 -12.69
C THR A 281 -5.49 18.16 -11.30
N LEU A 282 -5.54 19.01 -10.28
CA LEU A 282 -5.80 18.60 -8.90
C LEU A 282 -7.32 18.39 -8.70
N ASP A 283 -7.75 17.39 -7.94
CA ASP A 283 -9.17 17.26 -7.60
C ASP A 283 -9.63 18.43 -6.72
N ALA A 284 -10.68 19.14 -7.15
CA ALA A 284 -11.18 20.31 -6.45
C ALA A 284 -11.69 20.04 -5.03
N ASN A 285 -12.10 18.80 -4.68
CA ASN A 285 -12.40 18.44 -3.28
C ASN A 285 -11.15 18.43 -2.38
N MET A 286 -9.94 18.28 -2.94
CA MET A 286 -8.70 18.28 -2.16
C MET A 286 -8.14 19.69 -1.94
N GLY A 287 -8.52 20.65 -2.77
CA GLY A 287 -8.12 22.05 -2.63
C GLY A 287 -7.57 22.64 -3.92
N SER A 288 -6.59 23.53 -3.81
CA SER A 288 -5.92 24.19 -4.92
C SER A 288 -4.44 23.83 -5.00
N GLU A 289 -3.82 24.11 -6.15
CA GLU A 289 -2.36 23.98 -6.32
C GLU A 289 -1.55 24.87 -5.35
N ALA A 290 -2.12 25.97 -4.87
CA ALA A 290 -1.51 26.77 -3.81
C ALA A 290 -1.51 26.03 -2.47
N ASP A 291 -2.59 25.31 -2.16
CA ASP A 291 -2.67 24.47 -0.96
C ASP A 291 -1.72 23.28 -1.05
N LEU A 292 -1.56 22.68 -2.24
CA LEU A 292 -0.54 21.65 -2.47
C LEU A 292 0.87 22.20 -2.22
N ARG A 293 1.18 23.38 -2.75
CA ARG A 293 2.48 24.02 -2.52
C ARG A 293 2.73 24.31 -1.05
N ALA A 294 1.70 24.78 -0.33
CA ALA A 294 1.78 25.01 1.12
C ALA A 294 2.01 23.71 1.90
N LEU A 295 1.35 22.61 1.52
CA LEU A 295 1.57 21.29 2.12
C LEU A 295 3.01 20.83 1.91
N VAL A 296 3.51 20.87 0.67
CA VAL A 296 4.85 20.38 0.32
C VAL A 296 5.92 21.22 1.00
N ASP A 297 5.87 22.55 0.85
CA ASP A 297 6.83 23.47 1.47
C ASP A 297 6.81 23.32 3.02
N GLY A 298 5.62 23.20 3.61
CA GLY A 298 5.45 23.02 5.05
C GLY A 298 5.97 21.68 5.56
N ALA A 299 5.80 20.61 4.78
CA ALA A 299 6.30 19.28 5.10
C ALA A 299 7.83 19.22 5.00
N HIS A 300 8.40 19.78 3.91
CA HIS A 300 9.85 19.87 3.73
C HIS A 300 10.51 20.68 4.84
N GLN A 301 9.93 21.80 5.29
CA GLN A 301 10.46 22.54 6.45
C GLN A 301 10.55 21.70 7.74
N ARG A 302 9.79 20.61 7.83
CA ARG A 302 9.74 19.71 8.99
C ARG A 302 10.55 18.42 8.81
N GLY A 303 11.24 18.26 7.69
CA GLY A 303 11.94 17.02 7.35
C GLY A 303 11.02 15.91 6.82
N ILE A 304 9.78 16.23 6.43
CA ILE A 304 8.77 15.28 5.96
C ILE A 304 8.72 15.32 4.44
N ARG A 305 8.94 14.17 3.82
CA ARG A 305 8.81 13.98 2.37
C ARG A 305 7.37 13.76 1.96
N ILE A 306 7.01 14.11 0.73
CA ILE A 306 5.67 13.88 0.20
C ILE A 306 5.68 12.76 -0.84
N LEU A 307 4.81 11.77 -0.65
CA LEU A 307 4.53 10.70 -1.60
C LEU A 307 3.12 10.85 -2.14
N PHE A 308 2.97 10.81 -3.46
CA PHE A 308 1.66 10.68 -4.09
C PHE A 308 1.33 9.21 -4.31
N ASP A 309 0.08 8.85 -4.07
CA ASP A 309 -0.48 7.67 -4.71
C ASP A 309 -0.63 7.92 -6.22
N VAL A 310 -0.24 6.95 -7.04
CA VAL A 310 -0.35 7.05 -8.50
C VAL A 310 -0.93 5.78 -9.08
N VAL A 311 -1.91 5.98 -9.96
CA VAL A 311 -2.56 4.91 -10.73
C VAL A 311 -2.24 5.12 -12.20
N MET A 312 -1.52 4.18 -12.81
CA MET A 312 -1.33 4.14 -14.28
C MET A 312 -2.15 3.04 -14.95
N ASN A 313 -2.68 2.09 -14.17
CA ASN A 313 -3.40 0.95 -14.72
C ASN A 313 -4.71 1.35 -15.37
N HIS A 314 -5.52 2.14 -14.67
CA HIS A 314 -6.90 2.37 -15.07
C HIS A 314 -7.31 3.84 -14.88
N ALA A 315 -8.37 4.21 -15.59
CA ALA A 315 -9.12 5.44 -15.36
C ALA A 315 -10.34 5.17 -14.47
N GLY A 316 -11.05 6.23 -14.08
CA GLY A 316 -12.35 6.12 -13.42
C GLY A 316 -13.46 5.61 -14.34
N TYR A 317 -14.52 5.07 -13.73
CA TYR A 317 -15.71 4.60 -14.45
C TYR A 317 -16.43 5.73 -15.19
N ALA A 318 -17.22 5.36 -16.20
CA ALA A 318 -18.18 6.30 -16.77
C ALA A 318 -19.30 6.58 -15.75
N THR A 319 -19.53 7.86 -15.43
CA THR A 319 -20.64 8.27 -14.56
C THR A 319 -21.68 9.08 -15.33
N LEU A 320 -22.91 9.14 -14.80
CA LEU A 320 -23.94 10.02 -15.35
C LEU A 320 -23.54 11.49 -15.35
N ALA A 321 -22.76 11.94 -14.35
CA ALA A 321 -22.29 13.31 -14.26
C ALA A 321 -21.34 13.63 -15.42
N ASP A 322 -20.32 12.79 -15.60
CA ASP A 322 -19.27 13.02 -16.60
C ASP A 322 -19.81 12.83 -18.03
N MET A 323 -20.72 11.87 -18.25
CA MET A 323 -21.43 11.71 -19.52
C MET A 323 -22.23 12.96 -19.89
N GLN A 324 -22.89 13.58 -18.91
CA GLN A 324 -23.66 14.80 -19.10
C GLN A 324 -22.75 16.00 -19.40
N GLU A 325 -21.70 16.18 -18.60
CA GLU A 325 -20.80 17.34 -18.67
C GLU A 325 -19.97 17.31 -19.96
N TYR A 326 -19.31 16.18 -20.24
CA TYR A 326 -18.35 16.06 -21.34
C TYR A 326 -18.94 15.46 -22.62
N GLN A 327 -20.26 15.24 -22.64
CA GLN A 327 -21.03 14.89 -23.85
C GLN A 327 -20.57 13.60 -24.55
N PHE A 328 -20.31 12.55 -23.76
CA PHE A 328 -20.02 11.20 -24.26
C PHE A 328 -21.06 10.18 -23.80
N GLY A 329 -21.06 9.01 -24.44
CA GLY A 329 -21.99 7.92 -24.15
C GLY A 329 -23.43 8.20 -24.59
N ALA A 330 -24.28 7.19 -24.47
CA ALA A 330 -25.67 7.23 -24.92
C ALA A 330 -26.62 6.70 -23.85
N LEU A 331 -27.86 7.18 -23.86
CA LEU A 331 -28.94 6.71 -23.00
C LEU A 331 -30.04 6.07 -23.86
N TYR A 332 -30.73 5.06 -23.34
CA TYR A 332 -31.96 4.54 -23.95
C TYR A 332 -33.15 5.51 -23.82
N LEU A 333 -33.01 6.56 -23.01
CA LEU A 333 -34.06 7.52 -22.69
C LEU A 333 -34.25 8.59 -23.76
N SER A 334 -35.49 8.80 -24.21
CA SER A 334 -35.88 9.96 -25.01
C SER A 334 -35.77 11.27 -24.21
N GLY A 335 -35.84 12.43 -24.86
CA GLY A 335 -35.70 13.73 -24.18
C GLY A 335 -36.69 13.96 -23.03
N ALA A 336 -37.96 13.60 -23.22
CA ALA A 336 -38.99 13.74 -22.19
C ALA A 336 -38.83 12.73 -21.05
N GLU A 337 -38.46 11.48 -21.36
CA GLU A 337 -38.20 10.45 -20.35
C GLU A 337 -36.95 10.77 -19.53
N ARG A 338 -35.89 11.24 -20.18
CA ARG A 338 -34.66 11.68 -19.55
C ARG A 338 -34.93 12.80 -18.56
N GLN A 339 -35.69 13.82 -18.95
CA GLN A 339 -36.07 14.91 -18.05
C GLN A 339 -36.86 14.38 -16.84
N LYS A 340 -37.78 13.44 -17.06
CA LYS A 340 -38.60 12.86 -15.99
C LYS A 340 -37.79 11.99 -15.01
N ILE A 341 -36.82 11.22 -15.51
CA ILE A 341 -36.08 10.22 -14.73
C ILE A 341 -34.82 10.82 -14.11
N LEU A 342 -33.99 11.49 -14.91
CA LEU A 342 -32.68 12.01 -14.49
C LEU A 342 -32.73 13.50 -14.09
N GLY A 343 -33.77 14.23 -14.51
CA GLY A 343 -33.88 15.66 -14.27
C GLY A 343 -32.82 16.47 -15.02
N ASP A 344 -32.61 17.71 -14.55
CA ASP A 344 -31.64 18.64 -15.15
C ASP A 344 -30.18 18.26 -14.86
N ARG A 345 -29.92 17.60 -13.71
CA ARG A 345 -28.60 17.14 -13.29
C ARG A 345 -28.64 15.65 -13.05
N TRP A 346 -28.04 14.88 -13.95
CA TRP A 346 -28.17 13.42 -13.92
C TRP A 346 -27.54 12.79 -12.68
N THR A 347 -26.52 13.43 -12.09
CA THR A 347 -25.89 13.02 -10.82
C THR A 347 -26.87 13.01 -9.62
N ASN A 348 -27.98 13.76 -9.70
CA ASN A 348 -28.99 13.83 -8.65
C ASN A 348 -29.95 12.63 -8.67
N TRP A 349 -29.85 11.75 -9.67
CA TRP A 349 -30.66 10.54 -9.70
C TRP A 349 -30.47 9.72 -8.42
N ARG A 350 -31.57 9.09 -7.97
CA ARG A 350 -31.63 8.25 -6.77
C ARG A 350 -32.40 6.97 -7.08
N PRO A 351 -32.03 5.84 -6.46
CA PRO A 351 -32.79 4.61 -6.58
C PRO A 351 -34.22 4.79 -6.07
N ALA A 352 -35.21 4.38 -6.85
CA ALA A 352 -36.58 4.25 -6.38
C ALA A 352 -36.76 2.97 -5.53
N ALA A 353 -37.95 2.78 -4.96
CA ALA A 353 -38.26 1.55 -4.23
C ALA A 353 -38.03 0.30 -5.11
N GLY A 354 -37.20 -0.62 -4.62
CA GLY A 354 -36.82 -1.84 -5.36
C GLY A 354 -35.64 -1.69 -6.32
N GLN A 355 -35.09 -0.48 -6.47
CA GLN A 355 -33.84 -0.23 -7.19
C GLN A 355 -32.65 -0.14 -6.23
N SER A 356 -31.45 -0.30 -6.77
CA SER A 356 -30.21 0.03 -6.08
C SER A 356 -29.45 1.09 -6.86
N TRP A 357 -28.32 1.56 -6.32
CA TRP A 357 -27.47 2.50 -7.04
C TRP A 357 -26.91 1.92 -8.34
N HIS A 358 -26.87 0.59 -8.50
CA HIS A 358 -26.52 -0.05 -9.78
C HIS A 358 -27.58 0.14 -10.87
N SER A 359 -28.84 0.42 -10.51
CA SER A 359 -29.95 0.52 -11.47
C SER A 359 -29.82 1.71 -12.44
N PHE A 360 -28.90 2.65 -12.22
CA PHE A 360 -28.63 3.70 -13.21
C PHE A 360 -28.11 3.13 -14.54
N ASN A 361 -27.40 1.99 -14.49
CA ASN A 361 -26.86 1.32 -15.66
C ASN A 361 -27.96 0.88 -16.64
N ASP A 362 -29.19 0.64 -16.16
CA ASP A 362 -30.33 0.24 -16.98
C ASP A 362 -30.73 1.32 -17.99
N TYR A 363 -30.34 2.58 -17.74
CA TYR A 363 -30.63 3.71 -18.62
C TYR A 363 -29.55 3.95 -19.68
N ILE A 364 -28.38 3.34 -19.53
CA ILE A 364 -27.20 3.59 -20.36
C ILE A 364 -27.14 2.60 -21.52
N ASN A 365 -27.04 3.12 -22.74
CA ASN A 365 -26.79 2.31 -23.92
C ASN A 365 -25.29 2.09 -24.10
N PHE A 366 -24.74 1.09 -23.40
CA PHE A 366 -23.34 0.69 -23.52
C PHE A 366 -22.95 0.19 -24.91
N SER A 367 -23.90 -0.14 -25.80
CA SER A 367 -23.60 -0.68 -27.13
C SER A 367 -23.43 0.37 -28.24
N ASP A 368 -23.66 1.66 -27.95
CA ASP A 368 -23.56 2.74 -28.95
C ASP A 368 -22.10 3.15 -29.21
N SER A 369 -21.45 2.48 -30.16
CA SER A 369 -20.03 2.71 -30.46
C SER A 369 -19.69 4.16 -30.79
N ALA A 370 -20.56 4.87 -31.52
CA ALA A 370 -20.32 6.25 -31.94
C ALA A 370 -20.38 7.25 -30.77
N ALA A 371 -21.26 6.99 -29.80
CA ALA A 371 -21.34 7.80 -28.60
C ALA A 371 -20.17 7.55 -27.64
N TRP A 372 -19.72 6.29 -27.53
CA TRP A 372 -18.64 5.89 -26.62
C TRP A 372 -17.23 6.18 -27.15
N GLU A 373 -17.05 6.30 -28.47
CA GLU A 373 -15.78 6.75 -29.07
C GLU A 373 -15.36 8.15 -28.58
N LYS A 374 -16.33 8.98 -28.18
CA LYS A 374 -16.10 10.35 -27.66
C LYS A 374 -15.57 10.41 -26.23
N TRP A 375 -15.48 9.27 -25.53
CA TRP A 375 -14.95 9.21 -24.17
C TRP A 375 -13.41 9.21 -24.20
N TRP A 376 -12.74 8.13 -23.79
CA TRP A 376 -11.28 8.02 -23.87
C TRP A 376 -10.77 7.77 -25.30
N GLY A 377 -11.54 7.06 -26.11
CA GLY A 377 -11.17 6.60 -27.44
C GLY A 377 -10.37 5.28 -27.42
N LYS A 378 -10.53 4.45 -28.46
CA LYS A 378 -10.00 3.07 -28.54
C LYS A 378 -8.47 2.94 -28.45
N LYS A 379 -7.76 4.05 -28.64
CA LYS A 379 -6.30 4.11 -28.49
C LYS A 379 -5.84 4.19 -27.04
N TRP A 380 -6.71 4.64 -26.13
CA TRP A 380 -6.38 4.90 -24.73
C TRP A 380 -6.71 3.76 -23.80
N ILE A 381 -7.92 3.21 -23.90
CA ILE A 381 -8.43 2.21 -22.95
C ILE A 381 -8.94 0.96 -23.65
N ARG A 382 -9.11 -0.11 -22.85
CA ARG A 382 -9.87 -1.32 -23.16
C ARG A 382 -10.99 -1.50 -22.13
N THR A 383 -12.15 -1.94 -22.58
CA THR A 383 -13.38 -2.11 -21.76
C THR A 383 -14.46 -2.85 -22.58
N ASP A 384 -15.47 -3.41 -21.94
CA ASP A 384 -16.62 -4.09 -22.60
C ASP A 384 -17.72 -3.13 -23.08
N ILE A 385 -17.41 -1.84 -23.16
CA ILE A 385 -18.32 -0.77 -23.59
C ILE A 385 -18.05 -0.43 -25.06
N GLY A 386 -19.08 -0.11 -25.84
CA GLY A 386 -18.98 0.41 -27.21
C GLY A 386 -18.24 -0.54 -28.16
N ASP A 387 -17.31 0.01 -28.95
CA ASP A 387 -16.38 -0.74 -29.82
C ASP A 387 -14.94 -0.72 -29.27
N TYR A 388 -14.76 -0.58 -27.96
CA TYR A 388 -13.43 -0.69 -27.36
C TYR A 388 -12.90 -2.13 -27.47
N ASP A 389 -11.57 -2.28 -27.36
CA ASP A 389 -11.00 -3.61 -27.25
C ASP A 389 -11.48 -4.26 -25.94
N SER A 390 -11.90 -5.53 -25.99
CA SER A 390 -12.32 -6.26 -24.79
C SER A 390 -11.14 -6.50 -23.85
N PRO A 391 -11.35 -6.45 -22.53
CA PRO A 391 -10.33 -6.84 -21.56
C PRO A 391 -9.90 -8.30 -21.75
N GLY A 392 -8.63 -8.57 -21.50
CA GLY A 392 -8.10 -9.93 -21.45
C GLY A 392 -8.34 -10.59 -20.09
N PHE A 393 -7.58 -11.66 -19.84
CA PHE A 393 -7.73 -12.49 -18.64
C PHE A 393 -6.44 -12.54 -17.80
N ASP A 394 -5.34 -11.98 -18.29
CA ASP A 394 -4.07 -11.90 -17.57
C ASP A 394 -3.96 -10.56 -16.84
N ASP A 395 -3.05 -10.48 -15.87
CA ASP A 395 -2.91 -9.31 -15.01
C ASP A 395 -2.66 -8.01 -15.81
N LEU A 396 -2.03 -8.06 -16.99
CA LEU A 396 -1.68 -6.85 -17.76
C LEU A 396 -2.82 -6.35 -18.66
N THR A 397 -3.84 -7.17 -18.92
CA THR A 397 -4.89 -6.83 -19.89
C THR A 397 -6.31 -6.97 -19.38
N LEU A 398 -6.51 -7.52 -18.18
CA LEU A 398 -7.82 -7.59 -17.55
C LEU A 398 -8.28 -6.22 -17.04
N SER A 399 -9.60 -6.04 -16.94
CA SER A 399 -10.19 -4.89 -16.24
C SER A 399 -10.36 -5.21 -14.76
N LEU A 400 -9.56 -4.59 -13.91
CA LEU A 400 -9.67 -4.72 -12.45
C LEU A 400 -11.02 -4.17 -11.99
N ALA A 401 -11.88 -5.02 -11.43
CA ALA A 401 -13.21 -4.63 -10.99
C ALA A 401 -14.01 -3.84 -12.06
N PHE A 402 -13.87 -4.21 -13.34
CA PHE A 402 -14.50 -3.53 -14.49
C PHE A 402 -14.01 -2.10 -14.75
N LEU A 403 -12.91 -1.66 -14.11
CA LEU A 403 -12.31 -0.37 -14.39
C LEU A 403 -11.78 -0.32 -15.83
N PRO A 404 -11.95 0.82 -16.54
CA PRO A 404 -11.38 1.02 -17.86
C PRO A 404 -9.87 0.93 -17.80
N ASP A 405 -9.33 -0.11 -18.42
CA ASP A 405 -7.91 -0.43 -18.33
C ASP A 405 -7.15 0.36 -19.41
N ILE A 406 -6.13 1.10 -19.00
CA ILE A 406 -5.34 1.97 -19.86
C ILE A 406 -4.32 1.10 -20.60
N LYS A 407 -4.27 1.26 -21.92
CA LYS A 407 -3.40 0.49 -22.81
C LYS A 407 -1.96 0.98 -22.74
N THR A 408 -1.34 0.86 -21.56
CA THR A 408 0.03 1.32 -21.33
C THR A 408 1.04 0.53 -22.17
N GLU A 409 0.75 -0.71 -22.58
CA GLU A 409 1.54 -1.52 -23.51
C GLU A 409 1.52 -1.03 -24.95
N SER A 410 0.56 -0.16 -25.31
CA SER A 410 0.40 0.33 -26.67
C SER A 410 1.60 1.16 -27.11
N THR A 411 2.17 0.78 -28.26
CA THR A 411 3.25 1.52 -28.93
C THR A 411 2.73 2.52 -29.96
N THR A 412 1.40 2.65 -30.07
CA THR A 412 0.77 3.53 -31.06
C THR A 412 0.47 4.90 -30.43
N PRO A 413 0.84 6.02 -31.09
CA PRO A 413 0.48 7.35 -30.63
C PRO A 413 -1.04 7.51 -30.47
N SER A 414 -1.47 7.93 -29.28
CA SER A 414 -2.88 7.99 -28.92
C SER A 414 -3.53 9.35 -29.23
N GLY A 415 -2.76 10.44 -29.14
CA GLY A 415 -3.31 11.78 -28.99
C GLY A 415 -3.93 11.98 -27.60
N LEU A 416 -4.59 13.11 -27.36
CA LEU A 416 -5.33 13.32 -26.11
C LEU A 416 -6.62 12.47 -26.07
N PRO A 417 -7.12 12.09 -24.88
CA PRO A 417 -8.44 11.50 -24.72
C PRO A 417 -9.52 12.33 -25.42
N ALA A 418 -10.48 11.69 -26.09
CA ALA A 418 -11.44 12.40 -26.95
C ALA A 418 -12.30 13.40 -26.16
N PHE A 419 -12.73 13.05 -24.95
CA PHE A 419 -13.56 13.92 -24.11
C PHE A 419 -12.84 15.17 -23.61
N TYR A 420 -11.50 15.20 -23.63
CA TYR A 420 -10.74 16.41 -23.24
C TYR A 420 -11.04 17.59 -24.18
N ALA A 421 -11.54 17.37 -25.39
CA ALA A 421 -12.01 18.44 -26.25
C ALA A 421 -13.17 19.25 -25.63
N ASN A 422 -13.93 18.63 -24.71
CA ASN A 422 -15.03 19.23 -23.97
C ASN A 422 -14.67 19.58 -22.52
N LYS A 423 -13.39 19.45 -22.13
CA LYS A 423 -12.88 19.73 -20.79
C LYS A 423 -11.95 20.95 -20.84
N PRO A 424 -12.45 22.20 -20.74
CA PRO A 424 -11.66 23.40 -21.00
C PRO A 424 -10.60 23.69 -19.92
N ASP A 425 -10.76 23.14 -18.73
CA ASP A 425 -9.87 23.30 -17.58
C ASP A 425 -8.72 22.27 -17.55
N THR A 426 -8.72 21.27 -18.44
CA THR A 426 -7.59 20.33 -18.55
C THR A 426 -6.29 21.06 -18.89
N LYS A 427 -5.20 20.66 -18.23
CA LYS A 427 -3.87 21.18 -18.56
C LYS A 427 -3.15 20.31 -19.59
N ALA A 428 -3.73 19.17 -19.98
CA ALA A 428 -3.19 18.29 -20.98
C ALA A 428 -2.94 19.02 -22.31
N LYS A 429 -1.75 18.80 -22.89
CA LYS A 429 -1.36 19.32 -24.20
C LYS A 429 -1.02 18.15 -25.11
N PHE A 430 -1.43 18.25 -26.38
CA PHE A 430 -1.04 17.27 -27.39
C PHE A 430 0.47 17.30 -27.58
N ILE A 431 1.09 16.14 -27.50
CA ILE A 431 2.51 15.93 -27.78
C ILE A 431 2.62 14.89 -28.89
N GLU A 432 3.29 15.27 -29.98
CA GLU A 432 3.43 14.42 -31.15
C GLU A 432 4.16 13.13 -30.80
N GLY A 433 3.63 12.00 -31.26
CA GLY A 433 4.22 10.68 -31.05
C GLY A 433 3.94 10.03 -29.69
N TYR A 434 3.37 10.75 -28.72
CA TYR A 434 3.12 10.18 -27.39
C TYR A 434 2.06 9.08 -27.41
N THR A 435 2.42 7.95 -26.80
CA THR A 435 1.53 6.84 -26.44
C THR A 435 0.81 7.11 -25.12
N PRO A 436 -0.20 6.31 -24.70
CA PRO A 436 -0.83 6.45 -23.39
C PRO A 436 0.17 6.43 -22.23
N ARG A 437 1.17 5.54 -22.29
CA ARG A 437 2.26 5.46 -21.32
C ARG A 437 3.09 6.74 -21.26
N ASP A 438 3.44 7.30 -22.42
CA ASP A 438 4.26 8.51 -22.49
C ASP A 438 3.54 9.69 -21.86
N TYR A 439 2.24 9.86 -22.15
CA TYR A 439 1.43 10.88 -21.51
C TYR A 439 1.35 10.68 -19.99
N LEU A 440 1.01 9.48 -19.50
CA LEU A 440 0.90 9.22 -18.06
C LEU A 440 2.21 9.49 -17.32
N THR A 441 3.32 8.94 -17.81
CA THR A 441 4.64 9.11 -17.18
C THR A 441 5.10 10.57 -17.21
N HIS A 442 4.81 11.28 -18.31
CA HIS A 442 5.10 12.70 -18.44
C HIS A 442 4.28 13.55 -17.45
N TRP A 443 2.95 13.37 -17.41
CA TRP A 443 2.07 14.14 -16.53
C TRP A 443 2.40 13.91 -15.05
N LEU A 444 2.61 12.66 -14.64
CA LEU A 444 3.01 12.32 -13.28
C LEU A 444 4.36 12.96 -12.91
N SER A 445 5.35 12.91 -13.82
CA SER A 445 6.67 13.51 -13.58
C SER A 445 6.61 15.04 -13.56
N GLN A 446 5.64 15.67 -14.22
CA GLN A 446 5.45 17.12 -14.17
C GLN A 446 5.09 17.60 -12.75
N TRP A 447 4.26 16.85 -12.01
CA TRP A 447 3.98 17.17 -10.60
C TRP A 447 5.24 17.13 -9.73
N VAL A 448 6.13 16.16 -10.00
CA VAL A 448 7.43 16.08 -9.32
C VAL A 448 8.27 17.31 -9.63
N HIS A 449 8.37 17.69 -10.91
CA HIS A 449 9.11 18.86 -11.36
C HIS A 449 8.55 20.17 -10.79
N ASP A 450 7.23 20.32 -10.68
CA ASP A 450 6.61 21.61 -10.34
C ASP A 450 6.47 21.85 -8.82
N TYR A 451 6.43 20.77 -8.04
CA TYR A 451 6.16 20.83 -6.60
C TYR A 451 7.27 20.22 -5.74
N GLY A 452 8.16 19.38 -6.28
CA GLY A 452 9.19 18.71 -5.49
C GLY A 452 8.68 17.47 -4.76
N ILE A 453 7.78 16.71 -5.40
CA ILE A 453 7.26 15.45 -4.83
C ILE A 453 8.39 14.43 -4.71
N ASP A 454 8.61 13.90 -3.51
CA ASP A 454 9.78 13.09 -3.20
C ASP A 454 9.67 11.63 -3.66
N GLY A 455 8.46 11.18 -3.97
CA GLY A 455 8.24 9.80 -4.38
C GLY A 455 6.80 9.46 -4.74
N PHE A 456 6.62 8.21 -5.20
CA PHE A 456 5.32 7.63 -5.49
C PHE A 456 5.09 6.33 -4.74
N ARG A 457 3.87 6.16 -4.24
CA ARG A 457 3.28 4.85 -4.03
C ARG A 457 2.50 4.50 -5.29
N VAL A 458 2.85 3.40 -5.92
CA VAL A 458 2.24 2.94 -7.17
C VAL A 458 1.18 1.89 -6.86
N ASP A 459 -0.05 2.21 -7.25
CA ASP A 459 -1.19 1.31 -7.19
C ASP A 459 -1.08 0.17 -8.22
N THR A 460 -1.62 -1.01 -7.88
CA THR A 460 -1.82 -2.13 -8.81
C THR A 460 -0.61 -2.45 -9.69
N ALA A 461 0.60 -2.44 -9.10
CA ALA A 461 1.87 -2.53 -9.81
C ALA A 461 2.00 -3.79 -10.70
N LYS A 462 1.27 -4.86 -10.35
CA LYS A 462 1.23 -6.13 -11.11
C LYS A 462 0.49 -6.03 -12.45
N ASN A 463 -0.34 -5.00 -12.63
CA ASN A 463 -1.25 -4.89 -13.76
C ASN A 463 -0.73 -3.97 -14.88
N VAL A 464 0.48 -3.43 -14.73
CA VAL A 464 1.15 -2.61 -15.74
C VAL A 464 2.54 -3.20 -16.01
N GLU A 465 3.00 -3.13 -17.25
CA GLU A 465 4.27 -3.77 -17.62
C GLU A 465 5.47 -3.09 -16.94
N LEU A 466 6.40 -3.92 -16.47
CA LEU A 466 7.63 -3.47 -15.82
C LEU A 466 8.39 -2.33 -16.55
N PRO A 467 8.51 -2.30 -17.89
CA PRO A 467 9.16 -1.17 -18.57
C PRO A 467 8.44 0.18 -18.40
N ALA A 468 7.12 0.19 -18.20
CA ALA A 468 6.39 1.43 -17.92
C ALA A 468 6.78 2.02 -16.56
N TRP A 469 6.97 1.16 -15.55
CA TRP A 469 7.47 1.58 -14.24
C TRP A 469 8.91 2.11 -14.30
N GLN A 470 9.77 1.47 -15.09
CA GLN A 470 11.12 1.98 -15.30
C GLN A 470 11.10 3.35 -15.99
N GLN A 471 10.21 3.56 -16.96
CA GLN A 471 10.04 4.86 -17.61
C GLN A 471 9.58 5.92 -16.62
N LEU A 472 8.55 5.63 -15.80
CA LEU A 472 8.07 6.53 -14.75
C LEU A 472 9.19 6.92 -13.79
N LYS A 473 9.90 5.92 -13.23
CA LYS A 473 11.01 6.15 -12.30
C LYS A 473 12.09 7.05 -12.91
N THR A 474 12.44 6.80 -14.17
CA THR A 474 13.49 7.56 -14.86
C THR A 474 13.10 9.04 -15.00
N GLN A 475 11.89 9.30 -15.47
CA GLN A 475 11.39 10.66 -15.65
C GLN A 475 11.19 11.38 -14.31
N ALA A 476 10.57 10.73 -13.32
CA ALA A 476 10.34 11.33 -12.00
C ALA A 476 11.65 11.60 -11.25
N SER A 477 12.66 10.72 -11.39
CA SER A 477 13.98 10.96 -10.78
C SER A 477 14.68 12.18 -11.40
N ALA A 478 14.61 12.33 -12.73
CA ALA A 478 15.15 13.51 -13.40
C ALA A 478 14.39 14.78 -12.98
N ALA A 479 13.06 14.72 -12.95
CA ALA A 479 12.21 15.83 -12.51
C ALA A 479 12.52 16.30 -11.08
N LEU A 480 12.70 15.38 -10.13
CA LEU A 480 13.05 15.75 -8.75
C LEU A 480 14.44 16.36 -8.69
N HIS A 481 15.39 15.83 -9.46
CA HIS A 481 16.74 16.37 -9.53
C HIS A 481 16.72 17.82 -10.05
N GLU A 482 15.98 18.08 -11.13
CA GLU A 482 15.80 19.43 -11.69
C GLU A 482 15.11 20.37 -10.70
N TRP A 483 14.04 19.92 -10.02
CA TRP A 483 13.38 20.72 -9.00
C TRP A 483 14.33 21.09 -7.85
N LYS A 484 15.15 20.14 -7.35
CA LYS A 484 16.12 20.40 -6.28
C LYS A 484 17.19 21.39 -6.71
N GLN A 485 17.68 21.30 -7.95
CA GLN A 485 18.63 22.27 -8.51
C GLN A 485 18.03 23.68 -8.61
N ALA A 486 16.75 23.78 -9.01
CA ALA A 486 16.05 25.05 -9.11
C ALA A 486 15.63 25.63 -7.74
N ASN A 487 15.54 24.80 -6.69
CA ASN A 487 15.06 25.17 -5.36
C ASN A 487 16.00 24.74 -4.23
N PRO A 488 17.28 25.15 -4.22
CA PRO A 488 18.26 24.68 -3.24
C PRO A 488 17.89 25.02 -1.79
N ASP A 489 17.17 26.12 -1.56
CA ASP A 489 16.71 26.52 -0.22
C ASP A 489 15.49 25.75 0.28
N LYS A 490 14.81 25.01 -0.61
CA LYS A 490 13.64 24.18 -0.28
C LYS A 490 13.95 22.69 -0.29
N ALA A 491 14.99 22.27 -0.99
CA ALA A 491 15.41 20.89 -1.04
C ALA A 491 15.80 20.41 0.37
N LEU A 492 15.18 19.32 0.81
CA LEU A 492 15.46 18.66 2.10
C LEU A 492 16.91 18.18 2.20
N ASP A 493 17.34 17.44 1.19
CA ASP A 493 18.66 16.83 1.03
C ASP A 493 18.79 16.22 -0.38
N ASP A 494 19.88 15.50 -0.64
CA ASP A 494 20.18 14.85 -1.91
C ASP A 494 19.55 13.46 -2.08
N SER A 495 18.59 13.07 -1.22
CA SER A 495 17.93 11.76 -1.34
C SER A 495 17.28 11.60 -2.72
N PRO A 496 17.43 10.43 -3.37
CA PRO A 496 16.81 10.20 -4.67
C PRO A 496 15.29 10.13 -4.55
N PHE A 497 14.61 10.34 -5.68
CA PHE A 497 13.18 10.07 -5.82
C PHE A 497 12.90 8.62 -5.41
N TRP A 498 11.84 8.38 -4.64
CA TRP A 498 11.53 7.05 -4.10
C TRP A 498 10.24 6.48 -4.67
N MET A 499 10.25 5.21 -5.06
CA MET A 499 9.09 4.54 -5.62
C MET A 499 8.84 3.23 -4.90
N THR A 500 7.66 3.10 -4.31
CA THR A 500 7.17 1.86 -3.71
C THR A 500 5.96 1.35 -4.45
N GLY A 501 5.83 0.03 -4.59
CA GLY A 501 4.76 -0.59 -5.36
C GLY A 501 3.86 -1.49 -4.53
N GLU A 502 2.56 -1.46 -4.84
CA GLU A 502 1.61 -2.46 -4.41
C GLU A 502 1.53 -3.62 -5.43
N ALA A 503 2.15 -4.75 -5.10
CA ALA A 503 1.94 -6.00 -5.81
C ALA A 503 1.42 -7.02 -4.79
N TRP A 504 0.11 -7.27 -4.79
CA TRP A 504 -0.54 -8.16 -3.84
C TRP A 504 0.17 -9.50 -3.67
N GLY A 505 0.39 -9.89 -2.42
CA GLY A 505 1.12 -11.10 -2.04
C GLY A 505 2.64 -10.91 -1.93
N HIS A 506 3.19 -9.77 -2.37
CA HIS A 506 4.62 -9.49 -2.22
C HIS A 506 5.02 -9.42 -0.73
N GLY A 507 6.21 -9.93 -0.41
CA GLY A 507 6.76 -10.01 0.92
C GLY A 507 8.26 -9.74 0.92
N VAL A 508 9.01 -10.32 1.85
CA VAL A 508 10.45 -10.04 1.98
C VAL A 508 11.27 -10.85 0.98
N MET A 509 11.35 -10.35 -0.25
CA MET A 509 12.05 -10.98 -1.37
C MET A 509 12.45 -9.96 -2.46
N LYS A 510 13.57 -10.24 -3.15
CA LYS A 510 14.05 -9.44 -4.28
C LYS A 510 13.42 -9.92 -5.60
N SER A 511 12.32 -9.30 -5.99
CA SER A 511 11.59 -9.56 -7.25
C SER A 511 12.17 -8.77 -8.44
N ASP A 512 11.63 -8.99 -9.64
CA ASP A 512 12.04 -8.23 -10.82
C ASP A 512 11.65 -6.74 -10.73
N TYR A 513 10.65 -6.34 -9.92
CA TYR A 513 10.27 -4.93 -9.69
C TYR A 513 11.45 -4.02 -9.33
N TYR A 514 12.39 -4.49 -8.49
CA TYR A 514 13.57 -3.72 -8.09
C TYR A 514 14.53 -3.41 -9.24
N ARG A 515 14.44 -4.15 -10.35
CA ARG A 515 15.23 -3.90 -11.56
C ARG A 515 14.55 -2.92 -12.51
N TYR A 516 13.29 -2.58 -12.25
CA TYR A 516 12.46 -1.71 -13.06
C TYR A 516 11.97 -0.48 -12.29
N GLY A 517 12.85 0.03 -11.42
CA GLY A 517 12.71 1.35 -10.81
C GLY A 517 12.14 1.39 -9.40
N PHE A 518 11.58 0.29 -8.88
CA PHE A 518 11.08 0.26 -7.50
C PHE A 518 12.23 0.18 -6.49
N ASP A 519 12.19 1.06 -5.49
CA ASP A 519 13.13 1.05 -4.37
C ASP A 519 12.61 0.19 -3.21
N ALA A 520 11.28 0.05 -3.11
CA ALA A 520 10.60 -0.81 -2.15
C ALA A 520 9.35 -1.47 -2.75
N MET A 521 8.90 -2.54 -2.12
CA MET A 521 7.58 -3.14 -2.36
C MET A 521 6.83 -3.30 -1.04
N ILE A 522 5.51 -3.18 -1.07
CA ILE A 522 4.67 -3.41 0.12
C ILE A 522 4.83 -4.86 0.60
N ASN A 523 5.06 -5.03 1.90
CA ASN A 523 5.24 -6.32 2.56
C ASN A 523 3.91 -6.81 3.16
N PHE A 524 3.14 -7.56 2.37
CA PHE A 524 1.85 -8.12 2.77
C PHE A 524 1.96 -9.25 3.81
N ASP A 525 3.12 -9.89 3.93
CA ASP A 525 3.36 -10.94 4.93
C ASP A 525 3.40 -10.37 6.37
N TYR A 526 3.72 -9.08 6.53
CA TYR A 526 4.04 -8.51 7.84
C TYR A 526 2.85 -8.46 8.79
N GLN A 527 1.66 -8.11 8.29
CA GLN A 527 0.44 -7.97 9.09
C GLN A 527 0.17 -9.24 9.92
N GLU A 528 0.31 -10.43 9.31
CA GLU A 528 0.08 -11.70 10.02
C GLU A 528 1.27 -12.18 10.85
N GLN A 529 2.49 -11.83 10.46
CA GLN A 529 3.67 -12.09 11.29
C GLN A 529 3.58 -11.32 12.60
N ALA A 530 3.20 -10.04 12.54
CA ALA A 530 3.00 -9.19 13.71
C ALA A 530 1.80 -9.65 14.55
N ALA A 531 0.67 -10.04 13.92
CA ALA A 531 -0.50 -10.53 14.63
C ALA A 531 -0.20 -11.76 15.50
N LYS A 532 0.70 -12.64 15.04
CA LYS A 532 1.13 -13.83 15.80
C LYS A 532 1.96 -13.47 17.04
N ALA A 533 2.67 -12.34 17.02
CA ALA A 533 3.60 -11.94 18.07
C ALA A 533 3.03 -10.91 19.08
N VAL A 534 1.74 -10.55 19.00
CA VAL A 534 1.13 -9.51 19.86
C VAL A 534 1.21 -9.81 21.36
N ASP A 535 1.20 -11.11 21.71
CA ASP A 535 1.31 -11.55 23.09
C ASP A 535 2.77 -11.61 23.57
N CYS A 536 3.74 -11.69 22.65
CA CYS A 536 5.15 -11.83 22.97
C CYS A 536 6.06 -11.27 21.88
N LEU A 537 6.69 -10.13 22.16
CA LEU A 537 7.59 -9.45 21.22
C LEU A 537 8.77 -10.33 20.78
N ALA A 538 9.23 -11.25 21.64
CA ALA A 538 10.31 -12.18 21.34
C ALA A 538 10.02 -13.07 20.11
N GLU A 539 8.73 -13.32 19.80
CA GLU A 539 8.33 -14.10 18.63
C GLU A 539 8.61 -13.38 17.30
N MET A 540 8.78 -12.05 17.32
CA MET A 540 9.27 -11.29 16.16
C MET A 540 10.76 -11.48 15.90
N GLY A 541 11.53 -11.99 16.87
CA GLY A 541 12.98 -12.07 16.77
C GLY A 541 13.50 -12.77 15.50
N PRO A 542 13.02 -13.99 15.19
CA PRO A 542 13.37 -14.68 13.95
C PRO A 542 12.95 -13.94 12.67
N VAL A 543 11.77 -13.30 12.70
CA VAL A 543 11.23 -12.55 11.55
C VAL A 543 12.13 -11.34 11.27
N TRP A 544 12.44 -10.55 12.30
CA TRP A 544 13.31 -9.39 12.17
C TRP A 544 14.74 -9.75 11.79
N GLN A 545 15.30 -10.83 12.34
CA GLN A 545 16.63 -11.31 11.92
C GLN A 545 16.61 -11.64 10.43
N GLN A 546 15.63 -12.44 9.99
CA GLN A 546 15.51 -12.82 8.58
C GLN A 546 15.30 -11.60 7.67
N MET A 547 14.49 -10.63 8.10
CA MET A 547 14.29 -9.38 7.38
C MET A 547 15.59 -8.61 7.22
N ALA A 548 16.32 -8.37 8.31
CA ALA A 548 17.61 -7.69 8.29
C ALA A 548 18.61 -8.41 7.39
N ASP A 549 18.71 -9.74 7.47
CA ASP A 549 19.65 -10.54 6.68
C ASP A 549 19.33 -10.52 5.18
N LYS A 550 18.03 -10.55 4.80
CA LYS A 550 17.61 -10.54 3.39
C LYS A 550 17.73 -9.16 2.75
N MET A 551 17.35 -8.11 3.48
CA MET A 551 17.17 -6.75 2.91
C MET A 551 18.48 -5.96 2.91
N GLN A 552 19.60 -6.57 2.52
CA GLN A 552 20.89 -5.88 2.45
C GLN A 552 20.97 -4.91 1.26
N ASP A 553 20.35 -5.27 0.12
CA ASP A 553 20.47 -4.57 -1.15
C ASP A 553 19.11 -4.21 -1.81
N PHE A 554 18.01 -4.36 -1.07
CA PHE A 554 16.66 -3.92 -1.42
C PHE A 554 15.90 -3.52 -0.16
N ASN A 555 14.73 -2.91 -0.31
CA ASN A 555 13.89 -2.48 0.81
C ASN A 555 12.45 -2.99 0.65
N VAL A 556 11.68 -3.00 1.73
CA VAL A 556 10.23 -3.22 1.71
C VAL A 556 9.53 -2.16 2.53
N LEU A 557 8.22 -2.02 2.34
CA LEU A 557 7.35 -1.18 3.16
C LEU A 557 6.41 -2.07 3.98
N SER A 558 6.72 -2.27 5.26
CA SER A 558 5.92 -3.09 6.18
C SER A 558 4.81 -2.27 6.83
N TYR A 559 3.64 -2.86 7.05
CA TYR A 559 2.49 -2.18 7.64
C TYR A 559 1.74 -3.10 8.61
N LEU A 560 0.97 -2.51 9.53
CA LEU A 560 0.03 -3.23 10.38
C LEU A 560 -1.40 -3.08 9.89
N SER A 561 -1.83 -1.87 9.54
CA SER A 561 -3.17 -1.61 9.01
C SER A 561 -3.12 -1.17 7.54
N SER A 562 -4.15 -1.49 6.78
CA SER A 562 -4.31 -1.03 5.39
C SER A 562 -5.77 -0.77 5.06
N HIS A 563 -5.99 0.14 4.12
CA HIS A 563 -7.27 0.44 3.50
C HIS A 563 -7.88 -0.70 2.67
N ASP A 564 -7.09 -1.75 2.35
CA ASP A 564 -7.53 -2.88 1.52
C ASP A 564 -7.40 -4.25 2.21
N THR A 565 -6.87 -4.31 3.43
CA THR A 565 -6.86 -5.56 4.21
C THR A 565 -7.76 -5.44 5.44
N ARG A 566 -7.25 -4.86 6.52
CA ARG A 566 -7.96 -4.63 7.78
C ARG A 566 -7.24 -3.58 8.61
N LEU A 567 -7.93 -3.09 9.64
CA LEU A 567 -7.31 -2.35 10.71
C LEU A 567 -6.76 -3.33 11.76
N PHE A 568 -5.51 -3.15 12.18
CA PHE A 568 -4.85 -3.98 13.17
C PHE A 568 -5.36 -3.64 14.59
N ARG A 569 -5.91 -4.64 15.29
CA ARG A 569 -6.51 -4.50 16.63
C ARG A 569 -5.95 -5.48 17.65
N GLU A 570 -5.22 -6.49 17.18
CA GLU A 570 -4.77 -7.64 17.93
C GLU A 570 -3.79 -7.25 19.06
N GLY A 571 -3.03 -6.15 18.89
CA GLY A 571 -1.97 -5.75 19.83
C GLY A 571 -2.24 -4.52 20.70
N GLY A 572 -3.36 -3.81 20.53
CA GLY A 572 -3.62 -2.57 21.26
C GLY A 572 -2.48 -1.55 21.17
N ASP A 573 -1.98 -1.09 22.31
CA ASP A 573 -0.85 -0.15 22.44
C ASP A 573 0.52 -0.75 22.09
N LYS A 574 0.67 -2.09 22.08
CA LYS A 574 1.92 -2.79 21.72
C LYS A 574 2.18 -2.82 20.21
N ALA A 575 1.21 -2.43 19.40
CA ALA A 575 1.33 -2.39 17.94
C ALA A 575 2.50 -1.48 17.49
N ALA A 576 2.79 -0.41 18.23
CA ALA A 576 3.90 0.50 17.95
C ALA A 576 5.24 -0.24 17.88
N GLU A 577 5.49 -1.14 18.83
CA GLU A 577 6.74 -1.87 18.99
C GLU A 577 6.96 -2.86 17.86
N LEU A 578 5.87 -3.58 17.52
CA LEU A 578 5.86 -4.55 16.43
C LEU A 578 6.18 -3.87 15.10
N LEU A 579 5.67 -2.67 14.85
CA LEU A 579 5.93 -1.99 13.58
C LEU A 579 7.25 -1.22 13.58
N LEU A 580 7.44 -0.31 14.53
CA LEU A 580 8.46 0.73 14.46
C LEU A 580 9.88 0.21 14.76
N LEU A 581 10.02 -0.95 15.38
CA LEU A 581 11.31 -1.62 15.59
C LEU A 581 11.72 -2.56 14.44
N SER A 582 10.88 -2.69 13.42
CA SER A 582 11.13 -3.62 12.31
C SER A 582 12.20 -3.12 11.33
N PRO A 583 12.98 -4.03 10.72
CA PRO A 583 13.84 -3.70 9.59
C PRO A 583 13.04 -3.25 8.35
N GLY A 584 13.68 -2.50 7.46
CA GLY A 584 13.07 -1.93 6.25
C GLY A 584 12.21 -0.70 6.55
N ALA A 585 11.59 -0.09 5.53
CA ALA A 585 10.66 1.02 5.74
C ALA A 585 9.34 0.52 6.36
N VAL A 586 8.64 1.42 7.05
CA VAL A 586 7.36 1.13 7.71
C VAL A 586 6.29 2.13 7.33
N GLN A 587 5.04 1.67 7.30
CA GLN A 587 3.86 2.48 7.08
C GLN A 587 2.97 2.47 8.33
N ILE A 588 2.73 3.64 8.89
CA ILE A 588 1.65 3.90 9.84
C ILE A 588 0.42 4.29 9.01
N PHE A 589 -0.69 3.56 9.16
CA PHE A 589 -1.95 3.99 8.55
C PHE A 589 -2.66 4.94 9.52
N TYR A 590 -3.25 6.02 9.01
CA TYR A 590 -3.79 7.05 9.89
C TYR A 590 -4.72 6.48 10.97
N GLY A 591 -4.46 6.87 12.21
CA GLY A 591 -5.22 6.43 13.37
C GLY A 591 -4.82 5.08 13.96
N ASP A 592 -3.74 4.45 13.50
CA ASP A 592 -3.12 3.32 14.20
C ASP A 592 -2.67 3.74 15.61
N GLU A 593 -2.07 4.93 15.73
CA GLU A 593 -1.56 5.52 16.96
C GLU A 593 -2.63 5.86 18.00
N SER A 594 -3.87 6.08 17.54
CA SER A 594 -5.02 6.49 18.35
C SER A 594 -6.11 5.41 18.41
N ALA A 595 -5.90 4.24 17.81
CA ALA A 595 -6.87 3.15 17.67
C ALA A 595 -8.20 3.58 17.02
N ARG A 596 -8.13 4.30 15.89
CA ARG A 596 -9.28 4.80 15.11
C ARG A 596 -10.35 3.72 14.87
N PRO A 597 -11.62 3.87 15.28
CA PRO A 597 -12.64 2.84 15.11
C PRO A 597 -12.90 2.39 13.67
N PHE A 598 -13.41 1.17 13.48
CA PHE A 598 -13.89 0.69 12.19
C PHE A 598 -15.22 1.38 11.81
N GLY A 599 -15.40 1.70 10.53
CA GLY A 599 -16.53 2.47 10.01
C GLY A 599 -17.64 1.63 9.35
N PRO A 600 -18.66 2.31 8.81
CA PRO A 600 -19.72 1.71 8.00
C PRO A 600 -19.20 0.99 6.75
N THR A 601 -19.86 -0.10 6.35
CA THR A 601 -19.41 -0.94 5.20
C THR A 601 -20.41 -1.06 4.05
N GLY A 602 -21.71 -1.12 4.36
CA GLY A 602 -22.68 -1.66 3.41
C GLY A 602 -22.30 -3.08 2.99
N SER A 603 -22.44 -3.40 1.70
CA SER A 603 -22.10 -4.69 1.10
C SER A 603 -20.62 -4.85 0.71
N ASP A 604 -19.78 -3.86 0.98
CA ASP A 604 -18.31 -3.92 0.83
C ASP A 604 -17.64 -3.80 2.22
N PRO A 605 -17.12 -4.90 2.79
CA PRO A 605 -16.54 -4.89 4.12
C PRO A 605 -15.30 -3.99 4.23
N LEU A 606 -14.57 -3.72 3.14
CA LEU A 606 -13.33 -2.95 3.20
C LEU A 606 -13.58 -1.45 3.42
N GLN A 607 -14.77 -0.93 3.11
CA GLN A 607 -15.11 0.48 3.36
C GLN A 607 -14.96 0.86 4.84
N GLY A 608 -15.21 -0.07 5.76
CA GLY A 608 -15.08 0.18 7.19
C GLY A 608 -13.64 0.43 7.65
N THR A 609 -12.63 0.08 6.86
CA THR A 609 -11.22 0.43 7.15
C THR A 609 -10.91 1.91 6.94
N ARG A 610 -11.84 2.66 6.35
CA ARG A 610 -11.64 4.03 5.84
C ARG A 610 -12.46 5.07 6.63
N SER A 611 -12.83 4.77 7.87
CA SER A 611 -13.51 5.70 8.78
C SER A 611 -12.73 6.99 9.02
N ASP A 612 -13.40 8.06 9.46
CA ASP A 612 -12.75 9.33 9.79
C ASP A 612 -11.70 9.20 10.89
N MET A 613 -10.65 10.04 10.81
CA MET A 613 -9.65 10.19 11.85
C MET A 613 -10.28 10.62 13.17
N ASN A 614 -9.99 9.89 14.25
CA ASN A 614 -10.53 10.13 15.58
C ASN A 614 -9.71 11.17 16.37
N TRP A 615 -9.60 12.39 15.86
CA TRP A 615 -8.80 13.47 16.46
C TRP A 615 -9.08 13.72 17.94
N GLN A 616 -10.33 13.57 18.38
CA GLN A 616 -10.74 13.70 19.77
C GLN A 616 -10.03 12.72 20.71
N ASP A 617 -9.61 11.55 20.20
CA ASP A 617 -8.94 10.52 20.99
C ASP A 617 -7.43 10.74 21.06
N VAL A 618 -6.84 11.42 20.07
CA VAL A 618 -5.39 11.70 19.99
C VAL A 618 -4.90 12.44 21.24
N SER A 619 -5.62 13.46 21.68
CA SER A 619 -5.36 14.17 22.94
C SER A 619 -6.27 13.72 24.09
N GLY A 620 -7.15 12.75 23.83
CA GLY A 620 -8.15 12.25 24.76
C GLY A 620 -7.77 10.89 25.31
N LYS A 621 -8.68 9.92 25.16
CA LYS A 621 -8.53 8.57 25.75
C LYS A 621 -7.30 7.80 25.24
N SER A 622 -6.78 8.13 24.06
CA SER A 622 -5.63 7.45 23.45
C SER A 622 -4.32 8.22 23.62
N ALA A 623 -4.28 9.32 24.38
CA ALA A 623 -3.09 10.17 24.50
C ALA A 623 -1.83 9.43 24.98
N ALA A 624 -1.98 8.47 25.91
CA ALA A 624 -0.86 7.66 26.39
C ALA A 624 -0.31 6.72 25.29
N ALA A 625 -1.20 6.10 24.51
CA ALA A 625 -0.81 5.28 23.37
C ALA A 625 -0.11 6.14 22.30
N VAL A 626 -0.68 7.29 21.95
CA VAL A 626 -0.05 8.23 21.01
C VAL A 626 1.34 8.64 21.48
N ALA A 627 1.53 8.96 22.76
CA ALA A 627 2.84 9.29 23.32
C ALA A 627 3.84 8.12 23.24
N HIS A 628 3.37 6.88 23.39
CA HIS A 628 4.17 5.67 23.22
C HIS A 628 4.62 5.51 21.76
N TRP A 629 3.69 5.63 20.80
CA TRP A 629 3.98 5.65 19.36
C TRP A 629 5.00 6.73 18.99
N GLN A 630 4.80 7.96 19.50
CA GLN A 630 5.71 9.09 19.32
C GLN A 630 7.14 8.75 19.76
N ARG A 631 7.33 8.19 20.97
CA ARG A 631 8.66 7.87 21.50
C ARG A 631 9.41 6.86 20.63
N ILE A 632 8.77 5.76 20.25
CA ILE A 632 9.43 4.71 19.45
C ILE A 632 9.69 5.21 18.02
N SER A 633 8.74 5.93 17.44
CA SER A 633 8.87 6.46 16.08
C SER A 633 9.96 7.54 16.00
N GLN A 634 10.08 8.41 17.00
CA GLN A 634 11.17 9.38 17.10
C GLN A 634 12.53 8.69 17.28
N PHE A 635 12.60 7.63 18.09
CA PHE A 635 13.82 6.82 18.23
C PHE A 635 14.23 6.22 16.88
N ARG A 636 13.26 5.67 16.14
CA ARG A 636 13.47 5.16 14.79
C ARG A 636 13.94 6.26 13.83
N ALA A 637 13.29 7.43 13.83
CA ALA A 637 13.67 8.55 12.97
C ALA A 637 15.08 9.06 13.26
N ARG A 638 15.51 8.99 14.53
CA ARG A 638 16.85 9.34 14.99
C ARG A 638 17.92 8.34 14.55
N HIS A 639 17.57 7.05 14.46
CA HIS A 639 18.49 5.94 14.23
C HIS A 639 18.11 5.10 13.00
N PRO A 640 18.59 5.47 11.79
CA PRO A 640 18.50 4.67 10.58
C PRO A 640 18.92 3.21 10.75
N ALA A 641 19.76 2.89 11.74
CA ALA A 641 20.13 1.52 12.08
C ALA A 641 18.92 0.60 12.32
N ILE A 642 17.81 1.10 12.87
CA ILE A 642 16.61 0.27 13.12
C ILE A 642 16.12 -0.41 11.83
N GLY A 643 15.87 0.39 10.79
CA GLY A 643 15.40 -0.08 9.49
C GLY A 643 16.50 -0.59 8.55
N ALA A 644 17.63 0.13 8.47
CA ALA A 644 18.68 -0.12 7.47
C ALA A 644 19.83 -1.01 7.96
N GLY A 645 19.92 -1.24 9.28
CA GLY A 645 21.06 -1.87 9.92
C GLY A 645 21.04 -3.40 9.88
N GLN A 646 22.23 -3.97 10.10
CA GLN A 646 22.38 -5.40 10.36
C GLN A 646 21.91 -5.74 11.76
N GLN A 647 21.19 -6.87 11.91
CA GLN A 647 20.73 -7.34 13.20
C GLN A 647 21.72 -8.34 13.80
N THR A 648 22.08 -8.13 15.06
CA THR A 648 22.66 -9.18 15.92
C THR A 648 21.70 -9.47 17.06
N THR A 649 21.10 -10.66 17.06
CA THR A 649 20.22 -11.10 18.14
C THR A 649 21.03 -11.43 19.40
N LEU A 650 20.56 -10.98 20.57
CA LEU A 650 21.26 -11.14 21.84
C LEU A 650 20.79 -12.39 22.60
N THR A 651 21.72 -13.02 23.32
CA THR A 651 21.40 -14.04 24.33
C THR A 651 21.19 -13.37 25.68
N LEU A 652 19.93 -13.23 26.11
CA LEU A 652 19.58 -12.67 27.41
C LEU A 652 19.15 -13.77 28.39
N LYS A 653 19.36 -13.54 29.70
CA LYS A 653 18.86 -14.45 30.75
C LYS A 653 17.32 -14.49 30.78
N HIS A 654 16.71 -13.33 30.55
CA HIS A 654 15.26 -13.13 30.48
C HIS A 654 14.96 -12.13 29.36
N GLY A 655 13.84 -12.36 28.67
CA GLY A 655 13.31 -11.45 27.65
C GLY A 655 13.91 -11.67 26.27
N TYR A 656 13.92 -10.61 25.48
CA TYR A 656 14.45 -10.59 24.12
C TYR A 656 15.26 -9.31 23.88
N GLY A 657 16.29 -9.38 23.05
CA GLY A 657 17.02 -8.18 22.67
C GLY A 657 17.84 -8.37 21.41
N PHE A 658 18.19 -7.26 20.80
CA PHE A 658 18.99 -7.22 19.58
C PHE A 658 19.81 -5.93 19.52
N VAL A 659 20.88 -5.99 18.74
CA VAL A 659 21.63 -4.82 18.30
C VAL A 659 21.31 -4.57 16.83
N ARG A 660 21.18 -3.30 16.46
CA ARG A 660 21.17 -2.82 15.07
C ARG A 660 22.35 -1.91 14.84
N GLN A 661 23.06 -2.15 13.74
CA GLN A 661 24.18 -1.30 13.34
C GLN A 661 24.09 -0.93 11.86
N TYR A 662 24.23 0.36 11.56
CA TYR A 662 24.34 0.91 10.22
C TYR A 662 25.42 1.99 10.17
N GLY A 663 26.61 1.64 9.67
CA GLY A 663 27.78 2.52 9.77
C GLY A 663 28.13 2.78 11.24
N ASP A 664 28.20 4.05 11.63
CA ASP A 664 28.49 4.49 13.00
C ASP A 664 27.23 4.54 13.89
N ASP A 665 26.03 4.44 13.31
CA ASP A 665 24.78 4.40 14.06
C ASP A 665 24.57 2.99 14.63
N THR A 666 24.67 2.86 15.95
CA THR A 666 24.52 1.60 16.68
C THR A 666 23.55 1.78 17.84
N VAL A 667 22.53 0.93 17.89
CA VAL A 667 21.53 0.90 18.95
C VAL A 667 21.31 -0.51 19.47
N MET A 668 20.92 -0.62 20.72
CA MET A 668 20.53 -1.88 21.36
C MET A 668 19.11 -1.78 21.89
N VAL A 669 18.26 -2.71 21.51
CA VAL A 669 16.87 -2.78 21.97
C VAL A 669 16.71 -4.01 22.83
N VAL A 670 16.10 -3.84 24.00
CA VAL A 670 15.81 -4.93 24.95
C VAL A 670 14.35 -4.86 25.36
N TRP A 671 13.71 -6.02 25.40
CA TRP A 671 12.38 -6.22 25.95
C TRP A 671 12.47 -7.17 27.14
N ALA A 672 12.10 -6.68 28.32
CA ALA A 672 12.19 -7.37 29.60
C ALA A 672 11.27 -8.59 29.71
N GLY A 673 10.13 -8.54 29.02
CA GLY A 673 9.02 -9.48 29.19
C GLY A 673 7.68 -8.77 29.26
N ARG A 674 6.61 -9.56 29.30
CA ARG A 674 5.24 -9.08 29.49
C ARG A 674 5.11 -8.41 30.86
N ARG A 675 4.53 -7.22 30.90
CA ARG A 675 4.19 -6.55 32.16
C ARG A 675 2.77 -6.90 32.59
#